data_AF-A0A072U1Y9-F1
#
_entry.id   AF-A0A072U1Y9-F1
#
_cell.length_a   1.000
_cell.length_b   1.000
_cell.length_c   1.000
_cell.angle_alpha   90.00
_cell.angle_beta   90.00
_cell.angle_gamma   90.00
#
_symmetry.space_group_name_H-M   'P 1'
#
loop_
_entity.id
_entity.type
_entity.pdbx_description
1 polymer ?
#
loop_
_entity_poly.entity_id
_entity_poly.type
_entity_poly.pdbx_seq_one_letter_code
_entity_poly.pdbx_strand_id
1 'polypeptide(L)'
;MSSILKFNNSLLQDLFLSYNNFSGNLPSNICHGLPNIRVFDLYNNDLSGDMPTVWHQCEEMEQLHLSYNDFNKGPMPAGIRNMTKLQQLYLSRNNMEGTMPEEIGYLDKLEQLLLANNSFTGSIPSKIFNMSSLIGLYLEQNHLSGIIPSNTGYNLPSLQYLQLDHNNFVGNIPNSIFNSSNLIVFQLSDNAFSGTLPNIAFGDLRLLKSFYTYGNNLTIEDSHQFFTSLTNCRYLKYLDLSGNHVLPNLPKSIGNITSEYIRAKSCGIGGYIPLEVGNMTNLLYFNLYGWLEKLQVLSLAYNALKGSFIDELCLIKSLGSNNLNSKIPSSLWGLTDILMLDLSSNAFIGDFPPDIGNLIELNLSLAHNKLNGPIPTSLGKMISLISLDLSQNMLTGAVPKSLESLVYLQNINFSYNRLQGEIPDGGPFKNCTAISFMHSGPLCGNLRLQVPPCGKNRIKLLGRGSFGSVYQGELPDGEIIAVKVFDLQSEAKSKSFDAECNAMRNLRHRNLVKIISSCSNLDFKSLVMEFMSNGSVDSWLYSNNYCLSFLQRLNIMIDAASSIPVVHCDLKPSNVLLDENMVAHVSDFGIAKLMDEGQSETHTQTLATIGYLAPKYGSKGIVSVKGDVYSYGIMLMEIFTRKRPTDDMFVAELSLKTWISGSLPNSIMEVMDSNLVQITGDQIDDISTHMSSIFSLALSCCEDSPEARINTADVIASLIKIKALVLGANRV
;
A
#
# COMPACT_ATOMS: atom_id res chain seq x y z
N MET A 1 32.26 -9.22 47.37
CA MET A 1 31.88 -8.19 48.36
C MET A 1 31.97 -8.57 49.85
N SER A 2 31.83 -9.84 50.26
CA SER A 2 31.75 -10.23 51.68
C SER A 2 32.97 -9.86 52.56
N SER A 3 34.12 -9.52 51.96
CA SER A 3 35.31 -9.05 52.67
C SER A 3 35.55 -7.54 52.62
N ILE A 4 34.88 -6.79 51.73
CA ILE A 4 35.17 -5.36 51.45
C ILE A 4 34.18 -4.41 52.15
N LEU A 5 32.93 -4.84 52.39
CA LEU A 5 31.92 -4.05 53.10
C LEU A 5 31.59 -4.66 54.47
N LYS A 6 32.49 -4.48 55.44
CA LYS A 6 32.15 -4.67 56.85
C LYS A 6 31.44 -3.42 57.35
N PHE A 7 30.14 -3.39 57.13
CA PHE A 7 29.26 -2.37 57.67
C PHE A 7 29.19 -2.52 59.20
N ASN A 8 29.88 -1.64 59.92
CA ASN A 8 29.69 -1.49 61.36
C ASN A 8 29.91 -0.02 61.73
N ASN A 9 28.93 0.81 61.39
CA ASN A 9 28.96 2.24 61.65
C ASN A 9 27.55 2.74 61.94
N SER A 10 27.26 2.95 63.23
CA SER A 10 25.97 3.46 63.70
C SER A 10 25.79 4.96 63.46
N LEU A 11 26.81 5.70 63.04
CA LEU A 11 26.69 7.13 62.74
C LEU A 11 26.40 7.41 61.27
N LEU A 12 26.63 6.44 60.39
CA LEU A 12 26.46 6.62 58.95
C LEU A 12 24.97 6.68 58.60
N GLN A 13 24.56 7.81 58.01
CA GLN A 13 23.18 8.05 57.57
C GLN A 13 23.05 7.97 56.05
N ASP A 14 24.05 8.41 55.30
CA ASP A 14 23.99 8.42 53.84
C ASP A 14 25.20 7.67 53.27
N LEU A 15 24.93 6.72 52.38
CA LEU A 15 25.96 5.97 51.66
C LEU A 15 25.70 6.02 50.16
N PHE A 16 26.63 6.63 49.43
CA PHE A 16 26.60 6.72 47.97
C PHE A 16 27.77 5.96 47.37
N LEU A 17 27.47 4.89 46.64
CA LEU A 17 28.43 3.99 46.01
C LEU A 17 28.05 3.69 44.55
N SER A 18 27.30 4.59 43.93
CA SER A 18 26.77 4.47 42.56
C SER A 18 27.87 4.58 41.49
N TYR A 19 27.61 4.03 40.30
CA TYR A 19 28.53 4.06 39.15
C TYR A 19 29.93 3.49 39.47
N ASN A 20 29.96 2.35 40.15
CA ASN A 20 31.18 1.59 40.41
C ASN A 20 31.08 0.21 39.76
N ASN A 21 32.10 -0.63 39.93
CA ASN A 21 32.15 -1.99 39.40
C ASN A 21 31.99 -3.02 40.54
N PHE A 22 31.17 -2.69 41.53
CA PHE A 22 30.98 -3.53 42.71
C PHE A 22 30.17 -4.77 42.36
N SER A 23 30.70 -5.96 42.69
CA SER A 23 30.08 -7.24 42.34
C SER A 23 29.87 -8.21 43.50
N GLY A 24 28.95 -9.15 43.27
CA GLY A 24 28.53 -10.18 44.22
C GLY A 24 27.29 -9.76 45.02
N ASN A 25 26.97 -10.54 46.07
CA ASN A 25 25.74 -10.35 46.82
C ASN A 25 25.86 -9.26 47.90
N LEU A 26 24.74 -8.59 48.18
CA LEU A 26 24.59 -7.77 49.37
C LEU A 26 24.60 -8.65 50.64
N PRO A 27 25.30 -8.21 51.71
CA PRO A 27 25.34 -8.96 52.96
C PRO A 27 23.96 -8.99 53.62
N SER A 28 23.54 -10.17 54.11
CA SER A 28 22.23 -10.37 54.74
C SER A 28 22.07 -9.67 56.10
N ASN A 29 23.13 -9.13 56.68
CA ASN A 29 23.14 -8.40 57.95
C ASN A 29 23.38 -6.89 57.77
N ILE A 30 23.11 -6.34 56.58
CA ILE A 30 23.44 -4.95 56.24
C ILE A 30 22.84 -3.92 57.20
N CYS A 31 21.58 -4.08 57.60
CA CYS A 31 20.89 -3.18 58.51
C CYS A 31 21.37 -3.28 59.97
N HIS A 32 21.93 -4.42 60.39
CA HIS A 32 22.61 -4.50 61.69
C HIS A 32 23.91 -3.67 61.70
N GLY A 33 24.58 -3.61 60.55
CA GLY A 33 25.82 -2.85 60.37
C GLY A 33 25.62 -1.34 60.23
N LEU A 34 24.51 -0.93 59.61
CA LEU A 34 24.12 0.45 59.34
C LEU A 34 22.70 0.74 59.87
N PRO A 35 22.47 0.70 61.19
CA PRO A 35 21.12 0.79 61.75
C PRO A 35 20.44 2.15 61.51
N ASN A 36 21.21 3.23 61.34
CA ASN A 36 20.70 4.60 61.18
C ASN A 36 20.76 5.11 59.73
N ILE A 37 20.90 4.21 58.76
CA ILE A 37 20.97 4.59 57.35
C ILE A 37 19.62 5.15 56.87
N ARG A 38 19.69 6.29 56.19
CA ARG A 38 18.59 7.03 55.58
C ARG A 38 18.66 6.93 54.05
N VAL A 39 19.84 7.15 53.47
CA VAL A 39 20.05 7.02 52.02
C VAL A 39 21.05 5.91 51.74
N PHE A 40 20.63 4.92 50.98
CA PHE A 40 21.46 3.79 50.57
C PHE A 40 21.43 3.64 49.05
N ASP A 41 22.47 4.16 48.39
CA ASP A 41 22.57 4.25 46.95
C ASP A 41 23.74 3.41 46.41
N LEU A 42 23.37 2.37 45.65
CA LEU A 42 24.26 1.46 44.92
C LEU A 42 23.88 1.39 43.44
N TYR A 43 23.23 2.43 42.92
CA TYR A 43 22.81 2.52 41.53
C TYR A 43 23.97 2.23 40.56
N ASN A 44 23.73 1.43 39.52
CA ASN A 44 24.70 1.13 38.46
C ASN A 44 26.00 0.49 38.97
N ASN A 45 25.90 -0.80 39.28
CA ASN A 45 26.97 -1.70 39.71
C ASN A 45 26.71 -3.13 39.17
N ASP A 46 27.55 -4.10 39.51
CA ASP A 46 27.42 -5.52 39.09
C ASP A 46 26.92 -6.42 40.25
N LEU A 47 26.06 -5.88 41.14
CA LEU A 47 25.58 -6.61 42.31
C LEU A 47 24.54 -7.64 41.91
N SER A 48 24.57 -8.83 42.50
CA SER A 48 23.71 -9.96 42.11
C SER A 48 23.13 -10.71 43.31
N GLY A 49 22.30 -11.71 43.03
CA GLY A 49 21.68 -12.54 44.05
C GLY A 49 20.34 -11.98 44.55
N ASP A 50 20.00 -12.33 45.79
CA ASP A 50 18.73 -11.93 46.43
C ASP A 50 18.81 -10.53 47.03
N MET A 51 17.69 -9.81 47.00
CA MET A 51 17.52 -8.66 47.88
C MET A 51 17.51 -9.12 49.35
N PRO A 52 18.33 -8.51 50.23
CA PRO A 52 18.30 -8.81 51.67
C PRO A 52 16.89 -8.70 52.25
N THR A 53 16.42 -9.72 52.97
CA THR A 53 15.09 -9.67 53.63
C THR A 53 15.07 -8.76 54.87
N VAL A 54 16.24 -8.28 55.31
CA VAL A 54 16.45 -7.49 56.53
C VAL A 54 16.21 -5.99 56.37
N TRP A 55 15.77 -5.50 55.21
CA TRP A 55 15.52 -4.06 55.01
C TRP A 55 14.58 -3.45 56.05
N HIS A 56 13.66 -4.26 56.59
CA HIS A 56 12.78 -3.91 57.70
C HIS A 56 13.49 -3.47 58.99
N GLN A 57 14.78 -3.79 59.15
CA GLN A 57 15.59 -3.43 60.33
C GLN A 57 16.26 -2.05 60.17
N CYS A 58 16.30 -1.49 58.96
CA CYS A 58 16.78 -0.14 58.71
C CYS A 58 15.62 0.85 58.91
N GLU A 59 15.24 1.12 60.17
CA GLU A 59 14.04 1.91 60.52
C GLU A 59 14.09 3.38 60.04
N GLU A 60 15.30 3.89 59.81
CA GLU A 60 15.55 5.25 59.36
C GLU A 60 15.57 5.41 57.82
N MET A 61 15.43 4.31 57.06
CA MET A 61 15.59 4.32 55.60
C MET A 61 14.54 5.20 54.92
N GLU A 62 15.01 6.19 54.16
CA GLU A 62 14.21 7.11 53.35
C GLU A 62 14.38 6.83 51.86
N GLN A 63 15.56 6.39 51.42
CA GLN A 63 15.86 6.17 50.01
C GLN A 63 16.69 4.90 49.83
N LEU A 64 16.18 3.98 49.00
CA LEU A 64 16.88 2.76 48.63
C LEU A 64 17.01 2.69 47.10
N HIS A 65 18.24 2.89 46.60
CA HIS A 65 18.53 2.90 45.17
C HIS A 65 19.44 1.73 44.80
N LEU A 66 18.87 0.72 44.13
CA LEU A 66 19.56 -0.49 43.67
C LEU A 66 19.36 -0.76 42.16
N SER A 67 18.80 0.20 41.42
CA SER A 67 18.60 0.06 39.97
C SER A 67 19.91 -0.15 39.21
N TYR A 68 19.82 -0.75 38.02
CA TYR A 68 20.98 -1.09 37.18
C TYR A 68 21.98 -1.99 37.92
N ASN A 69 21.51 -3.17 38.32
CA ASN A 69 22.31 -4.25 38.90
C ASN A 69 21.78 -5.60 38.34
N ASP A 70 22.27 -6.72 38.87
CA ASP A 70 21.94 -8.09 38.45
C ASP A 70 21.15 -8.88 39.53
N PHE A 71 20.32 -8.22 40.37
CA PHE A 71 19.51 -8.92 41.37
C PHE A 71 18.48 -9.84 40.68
N ASN A 72 18.51 -11.15 40.97
CA ASN A 72 17.90 -12.16 40.10
C ASN A 72 17.44 -13.49 40.76
N LYS A 73 17.45 -13.61 42.10
CA LYS A 73 17.22 -14.91 42.78
C LYS A 73 15.95 -15.04 43.63
N GLY A 74 15.07 -14.03 43.59
CA GLY A 74 13.82 -14.11 44.32
C GLY A 74 12.93 -12.87 44.19
N PRO A 75 11.69 -12.93 44.72
CA PRO A 75 10.75 -11.83 44.67
C PRO A 75 11.16 -10.69 45.60
N MET A 76 10.52 -9.54 45.42
CA MET A 76 10.63 -8.44 46.35
C MET A 76 10.16 -8.87 47.76
N PRO A 77 10.93 -8.61 48.83
CA PRO A 77 10.62 -9.12 50.16
C PRO A 77 9.42 -8.40 50.81
N ALA A 78 8.47 -9.17 51.35
CA ALA A 78 7.30 -8.64 52.07
C ALA A 78 7.65 -7.82 53.33
N GLY A 79 8.86 -8.00 53.87
CA GLY A 79 9.38 -7.20 54.99
C GLY A 79 9.45 -5.68 54.69
N ILE A 80 9.32 -5.28 53.43
CA ILE A 80 9.31 -3.87 53.03
C ILE A 80 8.25 -3.04 53.77
N ARG A 81 7.14 -3.65 54.23
CA ARG A 81 6.07 -2.99 55.00
C ARG A 81 6.58 -2.12 56.15
N ASN A 82 7.65 -2.56 56.81
CA ASN A 82 8.15 -1.92 58.02
C ASN A 82 9.07 -0.72 57.73
N MET A 83 9.41 -0.48 56.48
CA MET A 83 10.22 0.67 56.05
C MET A 83 9.36 1.94 55.97
N THR A 84 8.70 2.31 57.07
CA THR A 84 7.67 3.36 57.12
C THR A 84 8.14 4.78 56.80
N LYS A 85 9.46 5.02 56.78
CA LYS A 85 10.06 6.29 56.37
C LYS A 85 10.43 6.35 54.88
N LEU A 86 10.32 5.24 54.16
CA LEU A 86 10.76 5.12 52.78
C LEU A 86 9.95 6.04 51.86
N GLN A 87 10.66 6.90 51.15
CA GLN A 87 10.15 7.86 50.18
C GLN A 87 10.48 7.41 48.75
N GLN A 88 11.65 6.79 48.54
CA GLN A 88 12.10 6.39 47.21
C GLN A 88 12.59 4.93 47.20
N LEU A 89 12.02 4.14 46.30
CA LEU A 89 12.44 2.77 46.05
C LEU A 89 12.75 2.56 44.58
N TYR A 90 14.04 2.47 44.24
CA TYR A 90 14.50 2.32 42.85
C TYR A 90 15.15 0.94 42.67
N LEU A 91 14.48 0.07 41.92
CA LEU A 91 14.90 -1.30 41.61
C LEU A 91 14.87 -1.61 40.11
N SER A 92 14.67 -0.59 39.25
CA SER A 92 14.60 -0.75 37.80
C SER A 92 15.85 -1.37 37.19
N ARG A 93 15.72 -2.09 36.07
CA ARG A 93 16.82 -2.74 35.37
C ARG A 93 17.61 -3.67 36.29
N ASN A 94 16.90 -4.65 36.79
CA ASN A 94 17.43 -5.84 37.42
C ASN A 94 16.75 -7.06 36.73
N ASN A 95 16.94 -8.26 37.26
CA ASN A 95 16.26 -9.45 36.77
C ASN A 95 15.30 -10.00 37.84
N MET A 96 14.64 -9.11 38.59
CA MET A 96 13.73 -9.52 39.67
C MET A 96 12.48 -10.18 39.11
N GLU A 97 12.05 -11.28 39.73
CA GLU A 97 10.90 -12.08 39.29
C GLU A 97 9.83 -12.20 40.38
N GLY A 98 8.72 -12.91 40.08
CA GLY A 98 7.62 -13.12 41.01
C GLY A 98 6.65 -11.93 41.07
N THR A 99 5.78 -11.91 42.08
CA THR A 99 4.74 -10.88 42.23
C THR A 99 5.20 -9.75 43.13
N MET A 100 4.65 -8.55 42.91
CA MET A 100 4.80 -7.45 43.88
C MET A 100 4.08 -7.80 45.20
N PRO A 101 4.72 -7.63 46.37
CA PRO A 101 4.07 -7.89 47.66
C PRO A 101 2.98 -6.86 47.94
N GLU A 102 1.82 -7.30 48.45
CA GLU A 102 0.69 -6.41 48.83
C GLU A 102 1.10 -5.37 49.88
N GLU A 103 2.09 -5.71 50.70
CA GLU A 103 2.69 -4.88 51.73
C GLU A 103 3.21 -3.52 51.25
N ILE A 104 3.61 -3.41 49.98
CA ILE A 104 4.12 -2.15 49.42
C ILE A 104 3.08 -1.03 49.45
N GLY A 105 1.80 -1.37 49.36
CA GLY A 105 0.70 -0.42 49.38
C GLY A 105 0.43 0.21 50.75
N TYR A 106 1.17 -0.19 51.79
CA TYR A 106 1.09 0.39 53.14
C TYR A 106 2.23 1.38 53.44
N LEU A 107 3.07 1.70 52.46
CA LEU A 107 4.16 2.66 52.61
C LEU A 107 3.65 4.09 52.41
N ASP A 108 2.98 4.64 53.42
CA ASP A 108 2.26 5.91 53.33
C ASP A 108 3.13 7.13 52.98
N LYS A 109 4.46 7.03 53.06
CA LYS A 109 5.42 8.08 52.69
C LYS A 109 6.08 7.89 51.33
N LEU A 110 5.79 6.80 50.62
CA LEU A 110 6.47 6.47 49.36
C LEU A 110 6.02 7.42 48.25
N GLU A 111 6.97 8.19 47.74
CA GLU A 111 6.77 9.17 46.68
C GLU A 111 7.10 8.61 45.30
N GLN A 112 8.14 7.76 45.22
CA GLN A 112 8.64 7.23 43.94
C GLN A 112 8.84 5.72 44.03
N LEU A 113 8.18 4.99 43.15
CA LEU A 113 8.32 3.54 42.99
C LEU A 113 8.77 3.22 41.57
N LEU A 114 10.04 2.85 41.41
CA LEU A 114 10.65 2.55 40.12
C LEU A 114 11.06 1.07 40.05
N LEU A 115 10.25 0.26 39.37
CA LEU A 115 10.47 -1.18 39.16
C LEU A 115 10.60 -1.58 37.69
N ALA A 116 10.68 -0.58 36.80
CA ALA A 116 10.76 -0.77 35.35
C ALA A 116 11.86 -1.74 34.90
N ASN A 117 11.62 -2.46 33.80
CA ASN A 117 12.58 -3.37 33.17
C ASN A 117 13.09 -4.46 34.14
N ASN A 118 12.17 -5.32 34.55
CA ASN A 118 12.38 -6.51 35.38
C ASN A 118 11.50 -7.65 34.83
N SER A 119 11.33 -8.74 35.58
CA SER A 119 10.46 -9.87 35.24
C SER A 119 9.28 -10.03 36.21
N PHE A 120 8.77 -8.93 36.78
CA PHE A 120 7.63 -8.99 37.70
C PHE A 120 6.36 -9.48 36.98
N THR A 121 5.57 -10.28 37.69
CA THR A 121 4.33 -10.92 37.21
C THR A 121 3.15 -10.64 38.15
N GLY A 122 1.94 -11.07 37.77
CA GLY A 122 0.73 -10.83 38.56
C GLY A 122 0.21 -9.41 38.44
N SER A 123 -0.74 -9.04 39.31
CA SER A 123 -1.38 -7.71 39.31
C SER A 123 -0.67 -6.71 40.21
N ILE A 124 -0.85 -5.43 39.92
CA ILE A 124 -0.45 -4.36 40.84
C ILE A 124 -1.33 -4.43 42.10
N PRO A 125 -0.75 -4.51 43.31
CA PRO A 125 -1.48 -4.42 44.57
C PRO A 125 -2.45 -3.24 44.59
N SER A 126 -3.75 -3.52 44.79
CA SER A 126 -4.81 -2.51 44.64
C SER A 126 -4.63 -1.29 45.58
N LYS A 127 -3.99 -1.52 46.73
CA LYS A 127 -3.71 -0.49 47.73
C LYS A 127 -2.76 0.60 47.23
N ILE A 128 -1.91 0.32 46.23
CA ILE A 128 -1.05 1.32 45.58
C ILE A 128 -1.90 2.47 45.00
N PHE A 129 -3.07 2.16 44.43
CA PHE A 129 -3.97 3.15 43.84
C PHE A 129 -4.69 4.03 44.89
N ASN A 130 -4.34 3.92 46.17
CA ASN A 130 -4.83 4.77 47.26
C ASN A 130 -3.72 5.57 47.97
N MET A 131 -2.49 5.55 47.45
CA MET A 131 -1.35 6.18 48.12
C MET A 131 -1.33 7.68 47.83
N SER A 132 -1.64 8.50 48.84
CA SER A 132 -1.72 9.96 48.70
C SER A 132 -0.37 10.65 48.52
N SER A 133 0.72 10.01 48.94
CA SER A 133 2.10 10.47 48.80
C SER A 133 2.71 10.15 47.44
N LEU A 134 2.16 9.18 46.70
CA LEU A 134 2.78 8.66 45.50
C LEU A 134 2.77 9.70 44.37
N ILE A 135 3.96 10.08 43.93
CA ILE A 135 4.23 11.03 42.85
C ILE A 135 4.53 10.30 41.54
N GLY A 136 5.28 9.19 41.61
CA GLY A 136 5.70 8.46 40.42
C GLY A 136 5.59 6.94 40.58
N LEU A 137 4.91 6.30 39.63
CA LEU A 137 4.78 4.85 39.50
C LEU A 137 5.31 4.41 38.13
N TYR A 138 6.47 3.74 38.14
CA TYR A 138 7.18 3.30 36.94
C TYR A 138 7.36 1.78 36.97
N LEU A 139 6.51 1.09 36.21
CA LEU A 139 6.42 -0.37 36.15
C LEU A 139 6.58 -0.90 34.73
N GLU A 140 7.01 -0.05 33.80
CA GLU A 140 7.14 -0.38 32.38
C GLU A 140 8.12 -1.54 32.12
N GLN A 141 7.94 -2.24 31.00
CA GLN A 141 8.80 -3.37 30.59
C GLN A 141 8.86 -4.48 31.65
N ASN A 142 7.71 -5.04 32.01
CA ASN A 142 7.59 -6.19 32.90
C ASN A 142 6.61 -7.22 32.31
N HIS A 143 6.22 -8.22 33.10
CA HIS A 143 5.17 -9.19 32.75
C HIS A 143 3.92 -9.03 33.62
N LEU A 144 3.68 -7.82 34.14
CA LEU A 144 2.54 -7.53 34.99
C LEU A 144 1.24 -7.66 34.18
N SER A 145 0.16 -8.04 34.87
CA SER A 145 -1.10 -8.44 34.25
C SER A 145 -2.30 -8.06 35.12
N GLY A 146 -3.51 -8.37 34.66
CA GLY A 146 -4.74 -8.03 35.38
C GLY A 146 -5.26 -6.63 35.07
N ILE A 147 -6.12 -6.09 35.94
CA ILE A 147 -6.85 -4.84 35.71
C ILE A 147 -6.34 -3.72 36.62
N ILE A 148 -6.52 -2.46 36.20
CA ILE A 148 -6.39 -1.32 37.12
C ILE A 148 -7.71 -1.22 37.94
N PRO A 149 -7.67 -1.23 39.28
CA PRO A 149 -8.87 -1.21 40.12
C PRO A 149 -9.75 0.05 39.89
N SER A 150 -11.07 -0.13 39.78
CA SER A 150 -12.00 0.91 39.30
C SER A 150 -12.97 1.48 40.35
N ASN A 151 -12.67 1.37 41.64
CA ASN A 151 -13.66 1.64 42.70
C ASN A 151 -13.68 3.11 43.14
N THR A 152 -14.86 3.64 43.47
CA THR A 152 -15.07 4.91 44.17
C THR A 152 -14.40 4.87 45.55
N GLY A 153 -13.20 5.46 45.65
CA GLY A 153 -12.41 5.50 46.88
C GLY A 153 -10.90 5.55 46.64
N TYR A 154 -10.44 5.10 45.47
CA TYR A 154 -9.04 5.22 45.05
C TYR A 154 -8.77 6.61 44.47
N ASN A 155 -7.82 7.33 45.07
CA ASN A 155 -7.38 8.65 44.62
C ASN A 155 -5.85 8.77 44.77
N LEU A 156 -5.20 9.24 43.72
CA LEU A 156 -3.75 9.46 43.66
C LEU A 156 -3.46 10.96 43.49
N PRO A 157 -3.80 11.80 44.50
CA PRO A 157 -3.83 13.26 44.35
C PRO A 157 -2.46 13.87 44.03
N SER A 158 -1.36 13.22 44.42
CA SER A 158 0.00 13.70 44.19
C SER A 158 0.64 13.14 42.91
N LEU A 159 -0.04 12.24 42.21
CA LEU A 159 0.55 11.51 41.09
C LEU A 159 0.83 12.43 39.91
N GLN A 160 2.08 12.36 39.46
CA GLN A 160 2.61 13.10 38.32
C GLN A 160 3.02 12.16 37.19
N TYR A 161 3.50 10.96 37.50
CA TYR A 161 4.02 10.01 36.51
C TYR A 161 3.38 8.64 36.71
N LEU A 162 2.67 8.17 35.68
CA LEU A 162 2.16 6.81 35.60
C LEU A 162 2.69 6.16 34.32
N GLN A 163 3.62 5.21 34.47
CA GLN A 163 4.24 4.47 33.36
C GLN A 163 4.05 2.98 33.57
N LEU A 164 3.17 2.38 32.78
CA LEU A 164 2.83 0.95 32.81
C LEU A 164 3.01 0.29 31.43
N ASP A 165 3.73 0.93 30.51
CA ASP A 165 3.87 0.45 29.13
C ASP A 165 4.63 -0.88 29.03
N HIS A 166 4.44 -1.61 27.92
CA HIS A 166 5.06 -2.90 27.66
C HIS A 166 4.81 -3.92 28.78
N ASN A 167 3.54 -4.22 29.03
CA ASN A 167 3.08 -5.20 30.02
C ASN A 167 1.88 -6.00 29.45
N ASN A 168 1.25 -6.83 30.28
CA ASN A 168 0.10 -7.68 29.91
C ASN A 168 -1.21 -7.22 30.60
N PHE A 169 -1.38 -5.93 30.88
CA PHE A 169 -2.61 -5.42 31.51
C PHE A 169 -3.82 -5.53 30.58
N VAL A 170 -4.98 -5.78 31.17
CA VAL A 170 -6.27 -5.98 30.47
C VAL A 170 -7.38 -5.13 31.11
N GLY A 171 -8.53 -5.08 30.46
CA GLY A 171 -9.73 -4.41 30.97
C GLY A 171 -9.73 -2.90 30.69
N ASN A 172 -10.65 -2.20 31.34
CA ASN A 172 -10.86 -0.76 31.11
C ASN A 172 -9.89 0.09 31.91
N ILE A 173 -9.56 1.28 31.39
CA ILE A 173 -8.84 2.31 32.14
C ILE A 173 -9.84 3.04 33.05
N PRO A 174 -9.71 2.99 34.39
CA PRO A 174 -10.66 3.62 35.29
C PRO A 174 -10.62 5.15 35.24
N ASN A 175 -11.81 5.77 35.27
CA ASN A 175 -11.97 7.23 35.27
C ASN A 175 -11.28 7.90 36.48
N SER A 176 -11.15 7.20 37.60
CA SER A 176 -10.52 7.72 38.83
C SER A 176 -9.06 8.13 38.64
N ILE A 177 -8.33 7.53 37.70
CA ILE A 177 -6.94 7.91 37.42
C ILE A 177 -6.86 9.36 36.93
N PHE A 178 -7.85 9.78 36.14
CA PHE A 178 -7.93 11.12 35.55
C PHE A 178 -8.36 12.19 36.56
N ASN A 179 -8.70 11.81 37.80
CA ASN A 179 -8.87 12.77 38.91
C ASN A 179 -7.53 13.26 39.48
N SER A 180 -6.41 12.66 39.07
CA SER A 180 -5.06 13.07 39.49
C SER A 180 -4.64 14.34 38.75
N SER A 181 -5.12 15.51 39.19
CA SER A 181 -4.90 16.80 38.51
C SER A 181 -3.42 17.21 38.35
N ASN A 182 -2.53 16.59 39.12
CA ASN A 182 -1.08 16.79 39.03
C ASN A 182 -0.40 15.95 37.93
N LEU A 183 -1.15 15.13 37.19
CA LEU A 183 -0.57 14.21 36.20
C LEU A 183 0.16 14.97 35.08
N ILE A 184 1.42 14.59 34.87
CA ILE A 184 2.34 15.15 33.87
C ILE A 184 2.53 14.14 32.72
N VAL A 185 2.72 12.87 33.06
CA VAL A 185 2.99 11.80 32.10
C VAL A 185 2.08 10.61 32.37
N PHE A 186 1.36 10.19 31.34
CA PHE A 186 0.50 9.02 31.34
C PHE A 186 0.91 8.09 30.19
N GLN A 187 1.50 6.94 30.50
CA GLN A 187 1.94 5.94 29.52
C GLN A 187 1.40 4.57 29.86
N LEU A 188 0.56 4.03 28.97
CA LEU A 188 -0.03 2.70 29.08
C LEU A 188 0.18 1.88 27.79
N SER A 189 1.17 2.25 26.99
CA SER A 189 1.33 1.72 25.62
C SER A 189 1.72 0.23 25.62
N ASP A 190 1.45 -0.47 24.52
CA ASP A 190 1.78 -1.89 24.33
C ASP A 190 1.29 -2.77 25.51
N ASN A 191 -0.03 -2.83 25.65
CA ASN A 191 -0.76 -3.65 26.61
C ASN A 191 -2.02 -4.20 25.92
N ALA A 192 -2.91 -4.87 26.66
CA ALA A 192 -4.19 -5.37 26.16
C ALA A 192 -5.39 -4.63 26.79
N PHE A 193 -5.23 -3.35 27.14
CA PHE A 193 -6.35 -2.53 27.63
C PHE A 193 -7.45 -2.43 26.57
N SER A 194 -8.70 -2.42 27.01
CA SER A 194 -9.88 -2.37 26.16
C SER A 194 -10.95 -1.43 26.74
N GLY A 195 -12.10 -1.33 26.05
CA GLY A 195 -13.15 -0.41 26.43
C GLY A 195 -12.90 1.02 25.95
N THR A 196 -13.73 1.94 26.43
CA THR A 196 -13.71 3.34 26.00
C THR A 196 -12.71 4.16 26.80
N LEU A 197 -11.90 4.97 26.12
CA LEU A 197 -11.20 6.07 26.79
C LEU A 197 -12.25 7.02 27.38
N PRO A 198 -12.12 7.45 28.65
CA PRO A 198 -13.12 8.30 29.28
C PRO A 198 -13.36 9.59 28.49
N ASN A 199 -14.63 9.85 28.19
CA ASN A 199 -15.13 11.08 27.57
C ASN A 199 -15.27 12.25 28.56
N ILE A 200 -14.64 12.15 29.73
CA ILE A 200 -14.72 13.14 30.81
C ILE A 200 -13.73 14.29 30.53
N ALA A 201 -14.02 15.46 31.10
CA ALA A 201 -13.18 16.64 30.96
C ALA A 201 -11.76 16.38 31.50
N PHE A 202 -10.80 16.10 30.60
CA PHE A 202 -9.37 16.38 30.80
C PHE A 202 -9.08 17.82 31.27
N GLY A 203 -10.13 18.67 31.41
CA GLY A 203 -10.21 19.96 32.07
C GLY A 203 -9.32 20.17 33.30
N ASP A 204 -9.21 19.14 34.14
CA ASP A 204 -8.45 19.21 35.40
C ASP A 204 -6.98 18.78 35.24
N LEU A 205 -6.64 18.09 34.15
CA LEU A 205 -5.28 17.62 33.83
C LEU A 205 -4.44 18.71 33.15
N ARG A 206 -4.37 19.88 33.79
CA ARG A 206 -3.71 21.07 33.22
C ARG A 206 -2.20 20.90 33.07
N LEU A 207 -1.58 20.03 33.86
CA LEU A 207 -0.14 19.77 33.85
C LEU A 207 0.28 18.67 32.88
N LEU A 208 -0.68 17.98 32.24
CA LEU A 208 -0.41 16.85 31.37
C LEU A 208 0.42 17.29 30.16
N LYS A 209 1.58 16.64 29.99
CA LYS A 209 2.53 16.87 28.89
C LYS A 209 2.54 15.74 27.88
N SER A 210 2.39 14.49 28.34
CA SER A 210 2.50 13.31 27.51
C SER A 210 1.36 12.34 27.79
N PHE A 211 0.66 11.94 26.74
CA PHE A 211 -0.41 10.95 26.76
C PHE A 211 -0.13 9.88 25.71
N TYR A 212 0.32 8.70 26.15
CA TYR A 212 0.70 7.59 25.28
C TYR A 212 -0.09 6.34 25.62
N THR A 213 -0.97 5.93 24.70
CA THR A 213 -1.81 4.73 24.85
C THR A 213 -1.72 3.82 23.64
N TYR A 214 -0.67 3.94 22.83
CA TYR A 214 -0.58 3.20 21.58
C TYR A 214 -0.47 1.69 21.79
N GLY A 215 -0.82 0.89 20.79
CA GLY A 215 -0.69 -0.58 20.88
C GLY A 215 -1.63 -1.22 21.92
N ASN A 216 -2.86 -0.73 22.03
CA ASN A 216 -3.92 -1.29 22.88
C ASN A 216 -5.20 -1.53 22.07
N ASN A 217 -6.28 -2.02 22.70
CA ASN A 217 -7.58 -2.26 22.06
C ASN A 217 -8.65 -1.25 22.52
N LEU A 218 -8.28 0.01 22.69
CA LEU A 218 -9.14 1.08 23.19
C LEU A 218 -10.03 1.66 22.08
N THR A 219 -11.18 2.22 22.48
CA THR A 219 -12.11 2.95 21.59
C THR A 219 -12.40 4.36 22.12
N ILE A 220 -12.90 5.25 21.26
CA ILE A 220 -13.48 6.54 21.68
C ILE A 220 -14.94 6.58 21.21
N GLU A 221 -15.85 6.73 22.17
CA GLU A 221 -17.29 6.78 21.90
C GLU A 221 -17.70 8.11 21.25
N ASP A 222 -17.27 9.23 21.82
CA ASP A 222 -17.49 10.58 21.29
C ASP A 222 -16.16 11.29 21.01
N SER A 223 -15.74 11.23 19.74
CA SER A 223 -14.56 11.93 19.24
C SER A 223 -14.60 13.43 19.52
N HIS A 224 -15.75 14.08 19.33
CA HIS A 224 -15.86 15.52 19.50
C HIS A 224 -15.62 15.91 20.96
N GLN A 225 -16.27 15.19 21.88
CA GLN A 225 -16.11 15.42 23.31
C GLN A 225 -14.67 15.14 23.79
N PHE A 226 -14.06 14.05 23.32
CA PHE A 226 -12.69 13.68 23.69
C PHE A 226 -11.65 14.71 23.22
N PHE A 227 -11.66 15.11 21.96
CA PHE A 227 -10.69 16.11 21.48
C PHE A 227 -10.99 17.50 22.07
N THR A 228 -12.26 17.83 22.34
CA THR A 228 -12.62 19.08 23.02
C THR A 228 -12.11 19.11 24.45
N SER A 229 -12.18 18.00 25.18
CA SER A 229 -11.67 17.95 26.55
C SER A 229 -10.14 18.08 26.59
N LEU A 230 -9.42 17.50 25.63
CA LEU A 230 -7.95 17.66 25.48
C LEU A 230 -7.51 19.10 25.24
N THR A 231 -8.36 19.99 24.70
CA THR A 231 -8.01 21.42 24.54
C THR A 231 -7.72 22.12 25.89
N ASN A 232 -8.19 21.55 27.00
CA ASN A 232 -7.90 22.07 28.33
C ASN A 232 -6.49 21.72 28.84
N CYS A 233 -5.84 20.71 28.26
CA CYS A 233 -4.47 20.35 28.58
C CYS A 233 -3.49 21.32 27.90
N ARG A 234 -3.26 22.47 28.55
CA ARG A 234 -2.47 23.58 27.98
C ARG A 234 -0.99 23.28 27.75
N TYR A 235 -0.47 22.24 28.39
CA TYR A 235 0.92 21.81 28.25
C TYR A 235 1.07 20.48 27.53
N LEU A 236 -0.01 19.95 26.93
CA LEU A 236 0.06 18.69 26.21
C LEU A 236 0.97 18.89 25.01
N LYS A 237 2.10 18.18 25.00
CA LYS A 237 3.10 18.22 23.91
C LYS A 237 3.02 16.96 23.07
N TYR A 238 2.77 15.81 23.70
CA TYR A 238 2.80 14.52 23.02
C TYR A 238 1.50 13.75 23.23
N LEU A 239 0.85 13.39 22.12
CA LEU A 239 -0.35 12.59 22.08
C LEU A 239 -0.15 11.43 21.10
N ASP A 240 -0.13 10.20 21.59
CA ASP A 240 -0.07 9.00 20.75
C ASP A 240 -1.19 8.02 21.08
N LEU A 241 -2.10 7.85 20.12
CA LEU A 241 -3.26 6.97 20.19
C LEU A 241 -3.12 5.77 19.25
N SER A 242 -1.97 5.59 18.59
CA SER A 242 -1.79 4.66 17.47
C SER A 242 -2.15 3.21 17.82
N GLY A 243 -2.63 2.43 16.85
CA GLY A 243 -2.91 1.00 17.02
C GLY A 243 -4.15 0.67 17.85
N ASN A 244 -4.99 1.66 18.17
CA ASN A 244 -6.28 1.48 18.85
C ASN A 244 -7.46 1.64 17.86
N HIS A 245 -8.69 1.23 18.20
CA HIS A 245 -9.88 1.42 17.36
C HIS A 245 -10.59 2.74 17.70
N VAL A 246 -9.91 3.86 17.43
CA VAL A 246 -10.18 5.13 18.11
C VAL A 246 -11.32 5.93 17.47
N LEU A 247 -11.41 6.05 16.14
CA LEU A 247 -12.12 7.19 15.54
C LEU A 247 -12.77 6.87 14.18
N PRO A 248 -14.06 7.23 13.95
CA PRO A 248 -14.61 7.30 12.61
C PRO A 248 -14.19 8.57 11.86
N ASN A 249 -13.98 9.72 12.52
CA ASN A 249 -13.54 11.00 11.93
C ASN A 249 -12.75 11.86 12.94
N LEU A 250 -11.90 12.79 12.47
CA LEU A 250 -11.26 13.81 13.32
C LEU A 250 -12.16 15.06 13.47
N PRO A 251 -12.44 15.56 14.69
CA PRO A 251 -13.28 16.73 14.91
C PRO A 251 -12.49 18.05 14.76
N LYS A 252 -13.19 19.14 14.44
CA LYS A 252 -12.62 20.49 14.34
C LYS A 252 -11.83 20.96 15.58
N SER A 253 -12.22 20.49 16.76
CA SER A 253 -11.57 20.82 18.03
C SER A 253 -10.11 20.39 18.10
N ILE A 254 -9.66 19.45 17.26
CA ILE A 254 -8.24 19.08 17.16
C ILE A 254 -7.35 20.29 16.87
N GLY A 255 -7.84 21.25 16.10
CA GLY A 255 -7.13 22.48 15.76
C GLY A 255 -6.80 23.39 16.94
N ASN A 256 -7.46 23.16 18.09
CA ASN A 256 -7.28 23.93 19.32
C ASN A 256 -6.40 23.21 20.35
N ILE A 257 -5.86 22.03 20.02
CA ILE A 257 -4.96 21.29 20.91
C ILE A 257 -3.55 21.86 20.77
N THR A 258 -2.80 21.93 21.88
CA THR A 258 -1.48 22.58 21.94
C THR A 258 -0.30 21.65 21.63
N SER A 259 -0.58 20.40 21.23
CA SER A 259 0.43 19.34 21.04
C SER A 259 1.43 19.62 19.93
N GLU A 260 2.70 19.35 20.23
CA GLU A 260 3.82 19.32 19.30
C GLU A 260 3.83 18.01 18.48
N TYR A 261 3.40 16.90 19.06
CA TYR A 261 3.40 15.59 18.42
C TYR A 261 2.04 14.94 18.59
N ILE A 262 1.37 14.67 17.47
CA ILE A 262 0.13 13.90 17.43
C ILE A 262 0.32 12.71 16.51
N ARG A 263 0.09 11.52 17.07
CA ARG A 263 0.15 10.23 16.37
C ARG A 263 -1.15 9.47 16.59
N ALA A 264 -1.75 9.04 15.50
CA ALA A 264 -2.96 8.21 15.51
C ALA A 264 -2.90 7.21 14.35
N LYS A 265 -1.78 6.49 14.25
CA LYS A 265 -1.55 5.49 13.21
C LYS A 265 -2.48 4.30 13.40
N SER A 266 -3.02 3.77 12.30
CA SER A 266 -3.90 2.58 12.33
C SER A 266 -5.10 2.73 13.29
N CYS A 267 -5.62 3.95 13.45
CA CYS A 267 -6.71 4.25 14.40
C CYS A 267 -8.13 4.06 13.83
N GLY A 268 -8.25 3.59 12.58
CA GLY A 268 -9.52 3.48 11.86
C GLY A 268 -10.13 4.83 11.43
N ILE A 269 -9.35 5.92 11.49
CA ILE A 269 -9.80 7.29 11.16
C ILE A 269 -10.35 7.33 9.73
N GLY A 270 -11.57 7.86 9.57
CA GLY A 270 -12.25 8.09 8.31
C GLY A 270 -12.61 9.57 8.08
N GLY A 271 -13.40 9.82 7.03
CA GLY A 271 -13.92 11.16 6.70
C GLY A 271 -12.91 12.08 6.04
N TYR A 272 -12.67 13.24 6.66
CA TYR A 272 -11.74 14.26 6.20
C TYR A 272 -10.91 14.77 7.38
N ILE A 273 -9.69 15.25 7.08
CA ILE A 273 -8.88 15.98 8.06
C ILE A 273 -9.47 17.39 8.15
N PRO A 274 -9.88 17.87 9.34
CA PRO A 274 -10.49 19.20 9.48
C PRO A 274 -9.46 20.29 9.18
N LEU A 275 -9.91 21.34 8.50
CA LEU A 275 -9.11 22.51 8.14
C LEU A 275 -8.50 23.21 9.35
N GLU A 276 -9.16 23.09 10.52
CA GLU A 276 -8.69 23.62 11.78
C GLU A 276 -7.36 23.00 12.24
N VAL A 277 -6.91 21.84 11.72
CA VAL A 277 -5.53 21.34 11.96
C VAL A 277 -4.47 22.37 11.54
N GLY A 278 -4.77 23.19 10.52
CA GLY A 278 -3.90 24.30 10.11
C GLY A 278 -3.75 25.40 11.16
N ASN A 279 -4.60 25.46 12.19
CA ASN A 279 -4.49 26.44 13.28
C ASN A 279 -3.49 26.00 14.37
N MET A 280 -2.94 24.79 14.29
CA MET A 280 -2.08 24.22 15.34
C MET A 280 -0.63 24.70 15.21
N THR A 281 -0.36 25.94 15.63
CA THR A 281 0.96 26.60 15.45
C THR A 281 2.13 25.92 16.15
N ASN A 282 1.89 25.14 17.21
CA ASN A 282 2.93 24.41 17.94
C ASN A 282 3.17 22.99 17.42
N LEU A 283 2.31 22.47 16.53
CA LEU A 283 2.44 21.12 16.02
C LEU A 283 3.77 21.02 15.27
N LEU A 284 4.54 19.94 15.47
CA LEU A 284 5.82 19.63 14.84
C LEU A 284 5.78 18.30 14.08
N TYR A 285 4.86 17.43 14.47
CA TYR A 285 4.71 16.09 13.93
C TYR A 285 3.25 15.64 13.99
N PHE A 286 2.65 15.46 12.82
CA PHE A 286 1.29 14.93 12.66
C PHE A 286 1.35 13.64 11.83
N ASN A 287 1.02 12.50 12.45
CA ASN A 287 1.10 11.19 11.78
C ASN A 287 -0.19 10.40 11.95
N LEU A 288 -0.89 10.17 10.84
CA LEU A 288 -2.13 9.39 10.74
C LEU A 288 -1.97 8.10 9.90
N TYR A 289 -0.74 7.70 9.57
CA TYR A 289 -0.43 6.55 8.70
C TYR A 289 -1.15 5.26 9.15
N GLY A 290 -1.81 4.50 8.25
CA GLY A 290 -2.49 3.24 8.60
C GLY A 290 -3.71 2.96 7.73
N TRP A 291 -4.46 1.87 7.97
CA TRP A 291 -5.67 1.50 7.20
C TRP A 291 -6.80 2.54 7.38
N LEU A 292 -6.72 3.67 6.68
CA LEU A 292 -7.75 4.72 6.62
C LEU A 292 -8.76 4.40 5.50
N GLU A 293 -9.42 3.24 5.55
CA GLU A 293 -10.37 2.77 4.52
C GLU A 293 -11.57 3.72 4.28
N LYS A 294 -11.77 4.74 5.15
CA LYS A 294 -12.90 5.66 5.13
C LYS A 294 -12.56 7.13 4.87
N LEU A 295 -11.29 7.50 4.67
CA LEU A 295 -10.92 8.90 4.38
C LEU A 295 -11.18 9.21 2.90
N GLN A 296 -12.24 9.97 2.61
CA GLN A 296 -12.77 10.12 1.24
C GLN A 296 -12.17 11.30 0.47
N VAL A 297 -11.65 12.34 1.15
CA VAL A 297 -11.20 13.59 0.50
C VAL A 297 -10.09 14.29 1.31
N LEU A 298 -8.98 14.67 0.67
CA LEU A 298 -8.09 15.75 1.13
C LEU A 298 -8.48 17.02 0.36
N SER A 299 -9.28 17.89 0.96
CA SER A 299 -9.71 19.16 0.36
C SER A 299 -9.02 20.33 1.05
N LEU A 300 -8.02 20.91 0.37
CA LEU A 300 -7.46 22.23 0.69
C LEU A 300 -8.00 23.34 -0.25
N ALA A 301 -9.01 23.04 -1.06
CA ALA A 301 -9.60 24.01 -2.00
C ALA A 301 -10.60 24.94 -1.30
N TYR A 302 -10.65 26.22 -1.75
CA TYR A 302 -11.49 27.34 -1.26
C TYR A 302 -10.99 28.14 -0.05
N ASN A 303 -9.70 28.48 -0.02
CA ASN A 303 -9.23 29.56 0.85
C ASN A 303 -9.20 30.89 0.09
N ALA A 304 -9.92 31.90 0.59
CA ALA A 304 -9.85 33.28 0.12
C ALA A 304 -8.55 33.95 0.63
N LEU A 305 -7.39 33.49 0.15
CA LEU A 305 -6.07 33.91 0.64
C LEU A 305 -5.61 35.21 -0.03
N LYS A 306 -5.62 36.30 0.74
CA LYS A 306 -4.77 37.48 0.55
C LYS A 306 -3.97 37.71 1.83
N GLY A 307 -2.64 37.75 1.72
CA GLY A 307 -1.73 38.02 2.84
C GLY A 307 -0.53 37.06 2.84
N SER A 308 0.64 37.58 3.19
CA SER A 308 1.93 36.87 3.20
C SER A 308 1.89 35.62 4.07
N PHE A 309 2.12 34.47 3.42
CA PHE A 309 1.94 33.11 3.92
C PHE A 309 3.31 32.51 4.24
N ILE A 310 4.02 33.13 5.19
CA ILE A 310 5.34 32.70 5.69
C ILE A 310 5.11 32.23 7.14
N ASP A 311 5.54 31.00 7.43
CA ASP A 311 5.69 30.32 8.74
C ASP A 311 4.72 29.19 9.15
N GLU A 312 3.50 29.02 8.62
CA GLU A 312 2.49 28.20 9.34
C GLU A 312 1.89 26.96 8.62
N LEU A 313 2.50 26.45 7.55
CA LEU A 313 2.05 25.18 6.94
C LEU A 313 3.16 24.15 6.67
N CYS A 314 4.20 24.11 7.50
CA CYS A 314 5.30 23.14 7.42
C CYS A 314 5.00 21.72 8.00
N LEU A 315 3.73 21.31 8.17
CA LEU A 315 3.40 20.30 9.20
C LEU A 315 2.79 18.96 8.76
N ILE A 316 2.77 18.69 7.46
CA ILE A 316 2.46 17.35 6.96
C ILE A 316 3.75 16.69 6.45
N LYS A 317 4.43 15.93 7.32
CA LYS A 317 5.67 15.21 6.97
C LYS A 317 5.40 13.91 6.19
N SER A 318 4.25 13.27 6.38
CA SER A 318 3.88 12.07 5.62
C SER A 318 2.36 11.86 5.56
N LEU A 319 1.84 11.69 4.34
CA LEU A 319 0.51 11.14 4.03
C LEU A 319 0.65 9.82 3.26
N GLY A 320 1.77 9.12 3.39
CA GLY A 320 2.03 7.87 2.69
C GLY A 320 0.99 6.79 3.01
N SER A 321 0.72 5.89 2.05
CA SER A 321 -0.17 4.72 2.21
C SER A 321 -1.63 5.06 2.57
N ASN A 322 -2.25 5.95 1.81
CA ASN A 322 -3.66 6.33 1.95
C ASN A 322 -4.43 6.13 0.61
N ASN A 323 -5.73 6.44 0.55
CA ASN A 323 -6.54 6.33 -0.68
C ASN A 323 -6.85 7.70 -1.32
N LEU A 324 -5.98 8.70 -1.15
CA LEU A 324 -6.21 10.06 -1.60
C LEU A 324 -6.17 10.14 -3.13
N ASN A 325 -7.25 10.60 -3.78
CA ASN A 325 -7.42 10.49 -5.24
C ASN A 325 -7.51 11.83 -6.00
N SER A 326 -7.11 12.93 -5.37
CA SER A 326 -7.19 14.30 -5.92
C SER A 326 -5.87 14.77 -6.54
N LYS A 327 -5.82 16.00 -7.05
CA LYS A 327 -4.56 16.66 -7.43
C LYS A 327 -3.83 17.14 -6.18
N ILE A 328 -2.49 17.11 -6.22
CA ILE A 328 -1.67 17.71 -5.16
C ILE A 328 -1.90 19.24 -5.17
N PRO A 329 -2.32 19.86 -4.05
CA PRO A 329 -2.63 21.30 -3.98
C PRO A 329 -1.41 22.17 -4.27
N SER A 330 -1.59 23.25 -5.05
CA SER A 330 -0.48 24.12 -5.45
C SER A 330 0.21 24.83 -4.28
N SER A 331 -0.53 25.05 -3.19
CA SER A 331 0.01 25.60 -1.94
C SER A 331 1.09 24.72 -1.30
N LEU A 332 1.10 23.41 -1.58
CA LEU A 332 2.11 22.49 -1.07
C LEU A 332 3.50 22.81 -1.63
N TRP A 333 3.59 23.36 -2.84
CA TRP A 333 4.86 23.62 -3.52
C TRP A 333 5.59 24.87 -2.99
N GLY A 334 4.97 25.64 -2.09
CA GLY A 334 5.57 26.84 -1.49
C GLY A 334 6.25 26.61 -0.14
N LEU A 335 6.44 25.36 0.28
CA LEU A 335 6.97 25.00 1.60
C LEU A 335 8.51 25.03 1.60
N THR A 336 9.11 25.70 2.59
CA THR A 336 10.57 25.97 2.64
C THR A 336 11.31 25.35 3.83
N ASP A 337 10.60 24.80 4.83
CA ASP A 337 11.23 24.29 6.07
C ASP A 337 10.88 22.82 6.39
N ILE A 338 10.70 21.97 5.37
CA ILE A 338 10.44 20.54 5.58
C ILE A 338 11.72 19.74 5.27
N LEU A 339 11.97 18.69 6.07
CA LEU A 339 13.13 17.80 5.90
C LEU A 339 12.77 16.54 5.09
N MET A 340 11.51 16.14 5.14
CA MET A 340 10.99 14.96 4.45
C MET A 340 9.50 15.13 4.16
N LEU A 341 9.12 14.90 2.90
CA LEU A 341 7.74 14.86 2.42
C LEU A 341 7.46 13.52 1.74
N ASP A 342 6.62 12.69 2.36
CA ASP A 342 6.19 11.40 1.80
C ASP A 342 4.69 11.38 1.54
N LEU A 343 4.30 11.40 0.26
CA LEU A 343 2.92 11.26 -0.22
C LEU A 343 2.72 9.94 -0.97
N SER A 344 3.62 8.96 -0.79
CA SER A 344 3.60 7.72 -1.56
C SER A 344 2.38 6.84 -1.28
N SER A 345 2.14 5.83 -2.12
CA SER A 345 1.08 4.83 -1.94
C SER A 345 -0.29 5.46 -1.75
N ASN A 346 -0.68 6.30 -2.70
CA ASN A 346 -1.96 7.00 -2.77
C ASN A 346 -2.58 6.85 -4.17
N ALA A 347 -3.63 7.60 -4.46
CA ALA A 347 -4.24 7.68 -5.78
C ALA A 347 -4.13 9.09 -6.40
N PHE A 348 -3.16 9.92 -5.98
CA PHE A 348 -3.03 11.31 -6.43
C PHE A 348 -2.89 11.38 -7.95
N ILE A 349 -3.64 12.29 -8.58
CA ILE A 349 -3.70 12.47 -10.03
C ILE A 349 -3.12 13.83 -10.46
N GLY A 350 -2.92 14.00 -11.77
CA GLY A 350 -2.48 15.27 -12.36
C GLY A 350 -0.98 15.35 -12.58
N ASP A 351 -0.57 16.44 -13.20
CA ASP A 351 0.80 16.75 -13.58
C ASP A 351 1.53 17.56 -12.51
N PHE A 352 2.85 17.56 -12.59
CA PHE A 352 3.68 18.41 -11.75
C PHE A 352 3.65 19.86 -12.23
N PRO A 353 3.24 20.82 -11.39
CA PRO A 353 3.44 22.23 -11.73
C PRO A 353 4.93 22.61 -11.62
N PRO A 354 5.39 23.61 -12.36
CA PRO A 354 6.76 24.13 -12.24
C PRO A 354 7.14 24.56 -10.82
N ASP A 355 6.15 24.91 -10.00
CA ASP A 355 6.35 25.41 -8.64
C ASP A 355 6.98 24.39 -7.69
N ILE A 356 6.97 23.09 -8.00
CA ILE A 356 7.64 22.04 -7.20
C ILE A 356 9.12 22.34 -6.92
N GLY A 357 9.78 23.08 -7.82
CA GLY A 357 11.18 23.48 -7.66
C GLY A 357 11.43 24.53 -6.58
N ASN A 358 10.39 25.08 -5.95
CA ASN A 358 10.51 26.01 -4.83
C ASN A 358 10.70 25.30 -3.48
N LEU A 359 10.46 23.99 -3.44
CA LEU A 359 10.62 23.17 -2.25
C LEU A 359 12.10 23.08 -1.81
N ILE A 360 12.37 23.24 -0.52
CA ILE A 360 13.70 23.10 0.08
C ILE A 360 13.72 21.84 0.95
N GLU A 361 13.68 20.67 0.30
CA GLU A 361 13.55 19.36 0.98
C GLU A 361 14.83 18.52 0.92
N LEU A 362 15.05 17.67 1.93
CA LEU A 362 16.07 16.62 1.86
C LEU A 362 15.52 15.32 1.26
N ASN A 363 14.27 14.92 1.56
CA ASN A 363 13.70 13.67 1.07
C ASN A 363 12.29 13.86 0.51
N LEU A 364 12.08 13.55 -0.77
CA LEU A 364 10.78 13.61 -1.43
C LEU A 364 10.35 12.23 -1.94
N SER A 365 9.20 11.75 -1.48
CA SER A 365 8.59 10.49 -1.94
C SER A 365 7.17 10.74 -2.43
N LEU A 366 6.94 10.44 -3.70
CA LEU A 366 5.64 10.52 -4.39
C LEU A 366 5.27 9.17 -5.02
N ALA A 367 5.97 8.10 -4.61
CA ALA A 367 5.88 6.78 -5.23
C ALA A 367 4.46 6.19 -5.17
N HIS A 368 4.11 5.22 -6.01
CA HIS A 368 2.82 4.51 -5.95
C HIS A 368 1.61 5.46 -5.97
N ASN A 369 1.48 6.25 -7.03
CA ASN A 369 0.38 7.20 -7.22
C ASN A 369 -0.13 7.14 -8.67
N LYS A 370 -1.05 8.03 -9.05
CA LYS A 370 -1.60 8.18 -10.42
C LYS A 370 -1.12 9.47 -11.10
N LEU A 371 0.03 10.02 -10.68
CA LEU A 371 0.58 11.26 -11.23
C LEU A 371 0.99 11.03 -12.69
N ASN A 372 0.78 12.04 -13.55
CA ASN A 372 1.03 11.96 -14.98
C ASN A 372 1.80 13.19 -15.49
N GLY A 373 2.02 13.28 -16.81
CA GLY A 373 2.76 14.39 -17.40
C GLY A 373 4.29 14.30 -17.18
N PRO A 374 5.05 15.30 -17.68
CA PRO A 374 6.50 15.30 -17.60
C PRO A 374 7.02 15.67 -16.21
N ILE A 375 8.20 15.12 -15.85
CA ILE A 375 8.97 15.63 -14.72
C ILE A 375 9.42 17.06 -15.07
N PRO A 376 9.13 18.08 -14.25
CA PRO A 376 9.42 19.46 -14.61
C PRO A 376 10.90 19.77 -14.40
N THR A 377 11.47 20.60 -15.29
CA THR A 377 12.88 21.00 -15.21
C THR A 377 13.21 21.77 -13.93
N SER A 378 12.22 22.42 -13.32
CA SER A 378 12.34 23.16 -12.07
C SER A 378 12.70 22.29 -10.87
N LEU A 379 12.46 20.98 -10.91
CA LEU A 379 12.90 20.04 -9.87
C LEU A 379 14.43 20.07 -9.67
N GLY A 380 15.19 20.42 -10.73
CA GLY A 380 16.63 20.62 -10.64
C GLY A 380 17.06 21.80 -9.76
N LYS A 381 16.14 22.68 -9.34
CA LYS A 381 16.45 23.78 -8.41
C LYS A 381 16.58 23.32 -6.95
N MET A 382 16.12 22.12 -6.61
CA MET A 382 16.08 21.58 -5.25
C MET A 382 17.44 21.04 -4.80
N ILE A 383 18.49 21.87 -4.84
CA ILE A 383 19.90 21.45 -4.71
C ILE A 383 20.23 20.69 -3.41
N SER A 384 19.42 20.84 -2.36
CA SER A 384 19.60 20.17 -1.06
C SER A 384 19.06 18.74 -1.00
N LEU A 385 18.40 18.26 -2.07
CA LEU A 385 17.71 16.96 -2.08
C LEU A 385 18.70 15.78 -1.97
N ILE A 386 18.44 14.88 -1.01
CA ILE A 386 19.19 13.65 -0.71
C ILE A 386 18.49 12.41 -1.30
N SER A 387 17.16 12.37 -1.28
CA SER A 387 16.37 11.25 -1.80
C SER A 387 15.17 11.72 -2.63
N LEU A 388 14.98 11.11 -3.80
CA LEU A 388 13.86 11.35 -4.70
C LEU A 388 13.26 10.03 -5.18
N ASP A 389 12.03 9.73 -4.75
CA ASP A 389 11.27 8.58 -5.23
C ASP A 389 9.98 9.01 -5.93
N LEU A 390 9.93 8.80 -7.25
CA LEU A 390 8.74 9.04 -8.10
C LEU A 390 8.22 7.72 -8.70
N SER A 391 8.65 6.56 -8.20
CA SER A 391 8.34 5.26 -8.80
C SER A 391 6.85 4.92 -8.80
N GLN A 392 6.43 3.98 -9.64
CA GLN A 392 5.03 3.50 -9.69
C GLN A 392 4.01 4.64 -9.87
N ASN A 393 4.21 5.44 -10.92
CA ASN A 393 3.31 6.50 -11.36
C ASN A 393 3.03 6.39 -12.88
N MET A 394 2.30 7.34 -13.46
CA MET A 394 2.04 7.44 -14.90
C MET A 394 2.85 8.57 -15.57
N LEU A 395 4.02 8.92 -15.02
CA LEU A 395 4.84 10.04 -15.53
C LEU A 395 5.36 9.75 -16.94
N THR A 396 5.34 10.76 -17.81
CA THR A 396 5.74 10.68 -19.22
C THR A 396 6.91 11.62 -19.53
N GLY A 397 7.37 11.68 -20.78
CA GLY A 397 8.46 12.57 -21.18
C GLY A 397 9.85 12.09 -20.74
N ALA A 398 10.87 12.91 -21.00
CA ALA A 398 12.26 12.61 -20.67
C ALA A 398 12.61 12.95 -19.23
N VAL A 399 13.57 12.22 -18.66
CA VAL A 399 14.19 12.59 -17.38
C VAL A 399 14.96 13.91 -17.61
N PRO A 400 14.60 15.01 -16.92
CA PRO A 400 15.17 16.32 -17.23
C PRO A 400 16.66 16.37 -16.95
N LYS A 401 17.43 16.87 -17.92
CA LYS A 401 18.89 17.08 -17.74
C LYS A 401 19.22 18.04 -16.59
N SER A 402 18.28 18.93 -16.20
CA SER A 402 18.47 19.82 -15.06
C SER A 402 18.68 19.08 -13.73
N LEU A 403 18.25 17.82 -13.61
CA LEU A 403 18.48 16.99 -12.42
C LEU A 403 19.96 16.65 -12.19
N GLU A 404 20.84 16.84 -13.19
CA GLU A 404 22.28 16.71 -13.03
C GLU A 404 22.87 17.71 -12.01
N SER A 405 22.16 18.80 -11.71
CA SER A 405 22.58 19.82 -10.74
C SER A 405 22.37 19.43 -9.28
N LEU A 406 21.64 18.34 -9.00
CA LEU A 406 21.33 17.84 -7.65
C LEU A 406 22.51 17.04 -7.06
N VAL A 407 23.60 17.74 -6.72
CA VAL A 407 24.89 17.13 -6.35
C VAL A 407 24.86 16.31 -5.05
N TYR A 408 23.89 16.55 -4.15
CA TYR A 408 23.73 15.81 -2.89
C TYR A 408 22.75 14.63 -2.99
N LEU A 409 22.12 14.41 -4.15
CA LEU A 409 21.13 13.38 -4.36
C LEU A 409 21.79 11.98 -4.38
N GLN A 410 21.46 11.15 -3.40
CA GLN A 410 22.04 9.82 -3.22
C GLN A 410 21.09 8.73 -3.73
N ASN A 411 19.78 8.90 -3.50
CA ASN A 411 18.77 7.92 -3.84
C ASN A 411 17.84 8.48 -4.92
N ILE A 412 17.77 7.79 -6.06
CA ILE A 412 16.87 8.12 -7.16
C ILE A 412 16.07 6.88 -7.52
N ASN A 413 14.76 7.00 -7.60
CA ASN A 413 13.89 5.95 -8.07
C ASN A 413 12.79 6.50 -8.98
N PHE A 414 12.87 6.17 -10.26
CA PHE A 414 11.91 6.51 -11.31
C PHE A 414 11.26 5.28 -11.93
N SER A 415 11.45 4.09 -11.34
CA SER A 415 10.95 2.81 -11.86
C SER A 415 9.43 2.79 -12.00
N TYR A 416 8.90 1.90 -12.85
CA TYR A 416 7.46 1.73 -13.07
C TYR A 416 6.75 3.04 -13.45
N ASN A 417 7.29 3.78 -14.41
CA ASN A 417 6.67 4.96 -15.02
C ASN A 417 6.52 4.81 -16.54
N ARG A 418 6.08 5.85 -17.25
CA ARG A 418 5.98 5.91 -18.72
C ARG A 418 7.03 6.86 -19.33
N LEU A 419 8.16 7.04 -18.65
CA LEU A 419 9.26 7.92 -19.09
C LEU A 419 9.91 7.43 -20.39
N GLN A 420 10.41 8.34 -21.22
CA GLN A 420 10.97 8.03 -22.54
C GLN A 420 12.16 8.93 -22.88
N GLY A 421 13.07 8.45 -23.72
CA GLY A 421 14.22 9.24 -24.18
C GLY A 421 15.48 9.01 -23.35
N GLU A 422 16.44 9.92 -23.48
CA GLU A 422 17.76 9.76 -22.89
C GLU A 422 17.74 9.95 -21.37
N ILE A 423 18.37 9.03 -20.65
CA ILE A 423 18.69 9.20 -19.22
C ILE A 423 19.94 10.09 -19.13
N PRO A 424 19.89 11.22 -18.37
CA PRO A 424 21.06 12.06 -18.13
C PRO A 424 22.24 11.25 -17.57
N ASP A 425 23.46 11.64 -17.92
CA ASP A 425 24.69 10.93 -17.55
C ASP A 425 25.59 11.73 -16.59
N GLY A 426 25.23 13.00 -16.31
CA GLY A 426 25.88 13.87 -15.34
C GLY A 426 25.35 13.73 -13.90
N GLY A 427 26.01 14.44 -12.97
CA GLY A 427 25.56 14.59 -11.58
C GLY A 427 25.28 13.25 -10.85
N PRO A 428 24.13 13.13 -10.16
CA PRO A 428 23.81 11.93 -9.38
C PRO A 428 23.59 10.67 -10.24
N PHE A 429 23.29 10.82 -11.54
CA PHE A 429 23.08 9.69 -12.46
C PHE A 429 24.32 8.84 -12.72
N LYS A 430 25.52 9.38 -12.43
CA LYS A 430 26.78 8.61 -12.49
C LYS A 430 26.80 7.42 -11.53
N ASN A 431 26.11 7.56 -10.40
CA ASN A 431 26.10 6.58 -9.32
C ASN A 431 24.82 5.72 -9.28
N CYS A 432 23.83 6.01 -10.12
CA CYS A 432 22.58 5.26 -10.17
C CYS A 432 22.76 3.82 -10.69
N THR A 433 21.74 3.00 -10.43
CA THR A 433 21.65 1.62 -10.89
C THR A 433 20.50 1.46 -11.87
N ALA A 434 20.50 0.37 -12.65
CA ALA A 434 19.41 0.03 -13.57
C ALA A 434 18.04 -0.11 -12.85
N ILE A 435 18.04 -0.46 -11.57
CA ILE A 435 16.82 -0.63 -10.76
C ILE A 435 16.03 0.68 -10.68
N SER A 436 16.72 1.82 -10.60
CA SER A 436 16.10 3.16 -10.55
C SER A 436 15.24 3.49 -11.78
N PHE A 437 15.37 2.74 -12.88
CA PHE A 437 14.64 2.96 -14.14
C PHE A 437 13.89 1.71 -14.62
N MET A 438 13.83 0.68 -13.76
CA MET A 438 13.22 -0.60 -14.10
C MET A 438 11.74 -0.42 -14.47
N HIS A 439 11.31 -1.04 -15.57
CA HIS A 439 9.91 -1.00 -16.02
C HIS A 439 9.38 0.42 -16.29
N SER A 440 10.27 1.39 -16.51
CA SER A 440 9.91 2.68 -17.10
C SER A 440 9.82 2.55 -18.63
N GLY A 441 9.24 3.55 -19.32
CA GLY A 441 9.02 3.51 -20.78
C GLY A 441 10.31 3.43 -21.62
N PRO A 442 10.30 3.78 -22.92
CA PRO A 442 11.44 3.56 -23.81
C PRO A 442 12.60 4.52 -23.52
N LEU A 443 13.36 4.23 -22.48
CA LEU A 443 14.56 4.93 -22.07
C LEU A 443 15.77 4.42 -22.85
N CYS A 444 16.69 5.32 -23.15
CA CYS A 444 17.99 5.01 -23.72
C CYS A 444 19.09 5.74 -22.95
N GLY A 445 20.34 5.34 -23.08
CA GLY A 445 21.45 6.03 -22.44
C GLY A 445 22.64 5.12 -22.18
N ASN A 446 23.30 5.33 -21.05
CA ASN A 446 24.48 4.57 -20.69
C ASN A 446 24.15 3.08 -20.46
N LEU A 447 24.90 2.17 -21.10
CA LEU A 447 24.73 0.72 -21.02
C LEU A 447 24.79 0.18 -19.57
N ARG A 448 25.46 0.87 -18.65
CA ARG A 448 25.48 0.52 -17.21
C ARG A 448 24.07 0.46 -16.60
N LEU A 449 23.14 1.25 -17.12
CA LEU A 449 21.75 1.31 -16.65
C LEU A 449 20.85 0.24 -17.30
N GLN A 450 21.42 -0.71 -18.05
CA GLN A 450 20.70 -1.79 -18.76
C GLN A 450 19.61 -1.27 -19.73
N VAL A 451 19.81 -0.05 -20.23
CA VAL A 451 19.00 0.55 -21.31
C VAL A 451 19.79 0.53 -22.62
N PRO A 452 19.11 0.48 -23.78
CA PRO A 452 19.80 0.57 -25.06
C PRO A 452 20.54 1.91 -25.20
N PRO A 453 21.66 1.94 -25.95
CA PRO A 453 22.34 3.20 -26.24
C PRO A 453 21.44 4.13 -27.06
N CYS A 454 21.49 5.43 -26.78
CA CYS A 454 20.75 6.40 -27.56
C CYS A 454 21.35 6.52 -28.98
N GLY A 455 20.68 5.92 -29.96
CA GLY A 455 21.12 5.87 -31.37
C GLY A 455 19.96 5.52 -32.32
N LYS A 456 20.04 5.99 -33.58
CA LYS A 456 18.93 6.13 -34.54
C LYS A 456 18.18 4.84 -34.97
N ASN A 457 18.63 3.65 -34.60
CA ASN A 457 17.95 2.40 -34.97
C ASN A 457 17.04 1.93 -33.82
N ARG A 458 15.83 2.49 -33.80
CA ARG A 458 14.81 2.19 -32.79
C ARG A 458 14.25 0.78 -32.99
N ILE A 459 14.62 -0.15 -32.11
CA ILE A 459 13.80 -1.34 -31.87
C ILE A 459 12.58 -0.87 -31.08
N LYS A 460 11.43 -0.76 -31.72
CA LYS A 460 10.19 -0.26 -31.10
C LYS A 460 9.40 -1.45 -30.54
N LEU A 461 9.23 -1.53 -29.23
CA LEU A 461 8.33 -2.51 -28.61
C LEU A 461 6.89 -2.25 -29.08
N LEU A 462 6.25 -3.26 -29.67
CA LEU A 462 4.87 -3.22 -30.16
C LEU A 462 3.87 -3.71 -29.11
N GLY A 463 4.26 -4.67 -28.26
CA GLY A 463 3.39 -5.17 -27.19
C GLY A 463 4.04 -6.27 -26.35
N ARG A 464 3.45 -6.56 -25.18
CA ARG A 464 3.82 -7.70 -24.31
C ARG A 464 2.61 -8.60 -24.10
N GLY A 465 2.77 -9.90 -24.35
CA GLY A 465 1.77 -10.94 -24.11
C GLY A 465 2.22 -11.96 -23.07
N SER A 466 1.38 -12.95 -22.78
CA SER A 466 1.65 -14.02 -21.79
C SER A 466 2.89 -14.87 -22.13
N PHE A 467 3.18 -15.01 -23.42
CA PHE A 467 4.26 -15.86 -23.94
C PHE A 467 5.53 -15.08 -24.33
N GLY A 468 5.53 -13.74 -24.26
CA GLY A 468 6.69 -12.96 -24.71
C GLY A 468 6.42 -11.50 -25.06
N SER A 469 7.39 -10.87 -25.71
CA SER A 469 7.34 -9.47 -26.15
C SER A 469 7.50 -9.38 -27.67
N VAL A 470 6.73 -8.50 -28.33
CA VAL A 470 6.80 -8.27 -29.78
C VAL A 470 7.45 -6.92 -30.06
N TYR A 471 8.43 -6.91 -30.96
CA TYR A 471 9.20 -5.72 -31.34
C TYR A 471 9.06 -5.45 -32.84
N GLN A 472 9.07 -4.19 -33.24
CA GLN A 472 9.26 -3.77 -34.62
C GLN A 472 10.76 -3.73 -34.91
N GLY A 473 11.16 -4.41 -35.97
CA GLY A 473 12.50 -4.36 -36.54
C GLY A 473 12.47 -3.86 -37.98
N GLU A 474 13.64 -3.50 -38.49
CA GLU A 474 13.87 -3.16 -39.89
C GLU A 474 15.02 -4.03 -40.39
N LEU A 475 14.79 -4.77 -41.47
CA LEU A 475 15.79 -5.59 -42.14
C LEU A 475 16.76 -4.69 -42.94
N PRO A 476 17.97 -5.18 -43.31
CA PRO A 476 18.95 -4.37 -44.04
C PRO A 476 18.49 -3.84 -45.41
N ASP A 477 17.47 -4.46 -45.99
CA ASP A 477 16.82 -4.04 -47.24
C ASP A 477 15.69 -3.01 -47.04
N GLY A 478 15.42 -2.60 -45.79
CA GLY A 478 14.38 -1.65 -45.40
C GLY A 478 13.02 -2.30 -45.13
N GLU A 479 12.89 -3.62 -45.20
CA GLU A 479 11.63 -4.31 -44.88
C GLU A 479 11.35 -4.22 -43.37
N ILE A 480 10.16 -3.71 -43.01
CA ILE A 480 9.71 -3.63 -41.62
C ILE A 480 9.14 -4.98 -41.20
N ILE A 481 9.63 -5.50 -40.07
CA ILE A 481 9.25 -6.81 -39.54
C ILE A 481 8.74 -6.71 -38.10
N ALA A 482 7.97 -7.71 -37.68
CA ALA A 482 7.60 -7.92 -36.28
C ALA A 482 8.39 -9.11 -35.72
N VAL A 483 9.04 -8.94 -34.57
CA VAL A 483 9.84 -9.97 -33.90
C VAL A 483 9.20 -10.30 -32.55
N LYS A 484 8.61 -11.49 -32.42
CA LYS A 484 8.08 -12.01 -31.15
C LYS A 484 9.19 -12.78 -30.44
N VAL A 485 9.65 -12.27 -29.31
CA VAL A 485 10.64 -12.90 -28.43
C VAL A 485 9.92 -13.60 -27.29
N PHE A 486 10.18 -14.90 -27.13
CA PHE A 486 9.50 -15.74 -26.14
C PHE A 486 10.17 -15.65 -24.78
N ASP A 487 9.35 -15.68 -23.73
CA ASP A 487 9.81 -15.78 -22.34
C ASP A 487 10.01 -17.26 -21.96
N LEU A 488 11.26 -17.66 -21.70
CA LEU A 488 11.66 -19.05 -21.47
C LEU A 488 11.59 -19.50 -20.00
N GLN A 489 10.96 -18.72 -19.13
CA GLN A 489 10.88 -19.02 -17.69
C GLN A 489 10.13 -20.34 -17.33
N SER A 490 9.36 -20.94 -18.24
CA SER A 490 8.69 -22.22 -17.99
C SER A 490 8.60 -23.14 -19.20
N GLU A 491 8.55 -24.46 -18.94
CA GLU A 491 8.46 -25.50 -19.99
C GLU A 491 7.17 -25.38 -20.82
N ALA A 492 6.08 -24.89 -20.22
CA ALA A 492 4.82 -24.62 -20.92
C ALA A 492 4.95 -23.47 -21.94
N LYS A 493 5.73 -22.42 -21.64
CA LYS A 493 6.00 -21.31 -22.58
C LYS A 493 6.96 -21.74 -23.70
N SER A 494 7.89 -22.66 -23.42
CA SER A 494 8.75 -23.26 -24.45
C SER A 494 7.97 -24.09 -25.47
N LYS A 495 6.95 -24.86 -25.03
CA LYS A 495 6.06 -25.62 -25.93
C LYS A 495 5.22 -24.73 -26.86
N SER A 496 4.95 -23.48 -26.46
CA SER A 496 4.23 -22.50 -27.28
C SER A 496 5.02 -22.09 -28.52
N PHE A 497 6.34 -21.93 -28.39
CA PHE A 497 7.23 -21.70 -29.54
C PHE A 497 7.19 -22.88 -30.53
N ASP A 498 7.24 -24.12 -30.03
CA ASP A 498 7.22 -25.31 -30.88
C ASP A 498 5.87 -25.47 -31.61
N ALA A 499 4.76 -25.12 -30.96
CA ALA A 499 3.42 -25.11 -31.56
C ALA A 499 3.30 -24.08 -32.69
N GLU A 500 3.73 -22.84 -32.45
CA GLU A 500 3.77 -21.80 -33.49
C GLU A 500 4.71 -22.19 -34.63
N CYS A 501 5.87 -22.80 -34.33
CA CYS A 501 6.78 -23.29 -35.36
C CYS A 501 6.19 -24.41 -36.22
N ASN A 502 5.39 -25.29 -35.64
CA ASN A 502 4.69 -26.34 -36.38
C ASN A 502 3.54 -25.77 -37.22
N ALA A 503 2.83 -24.76 -36.72
CA ALA A 503 1.86 -24.00 -37.49
C ALA A 503 2.51 -23.34 -38.72
N MET A 504 3.72 -22.75 -38.58
CA MET A 504 4.49 -22.14 -39.68
C MET A 504 4.72 -23.07 -40.87
N ARG A 505 4.98 -24.36 -40.62
CA ARG A 505 5.34 -25.31 -41.69
C ARG A 505 4.15 -25.64 -42.58
N ASN A 506 2.94 -25.63 -42.02
CA ASN A 506 1.78 -26.27 -42.62
C ASN A 506 0.65 -25.29 -42.98
N LEU A 507 0.71 -24.03 -42.53
CA LEU A 507 -0.37 -23.06 -42.69
C LEU A 507 0.09 -21.84 -43.49
N ARG A 508 -0.49 -21.66 -44.68
CA ARG A 508 -0.34 -20.44 -45.49
C ARG A 508 -1.71 -20.02 -45.98
N HIS A 509 -2.18 -18.87 -45.53
CA HIS A 509 -3.47 -18.32 -45.93
C HIS A 509 -3.39 -16.79 -45.95
N ARG A 510 -4.15 -16.15 -46.85
CA ARG A 510 -4.12 -14.69 -47.05
C ARG A 510 -4.62 -13.86 -45.86
N ASN A 511 -5.30 -14.50 -44.91
CA ASN A 511 -5.86 -13.89 -43.69
C ASN A 511 -5.18 -14.43 -42.42
N LEU A 512 -3.95 -14.92 -42.54
CA LEU A 512 -3.10 -15.36 -41.43
C LEU A 512 -1.79 -14.59 -41.47
N VAL A 513 -1.30 -14.14 -40.31
CA VAL A 513 0.01 -13.47 -40.23
C VAL A 513 1.10 -14.42 -40.72
N LYS A 514 1.81 -14.01 -41.76
CA LYS A 514 2.93 -14.74 -42.32
C LYS A 514 4.11 -14.68 -41.37
N ILE A 515 4.57 -15.86 -40.97
CA ILE A 515 5.83 -15.98 -40.25
C ILE A 515 6.95 -16.15 -41.28
N ILE A 516 7.94 -15.26 -41.22
CA ILE A 516 9.07 -15.15 -42.15
C ILE A 516 10.17 -16.13 -41.77
N SER A 517 10.54 -16.16 -40.48
CA SER A 517 11.64 -16.99 -39.98
C SER A 517 11.52 -17.23 -38.47
N SER A 518 12.36 -18.11 -37.94
CA SER A 518 12.51 -18.34 -36.50
C SER A 518 13.99 -18.32 -36.11
N CYS A 519 14.28 -17.89 -34.89
CA CYS A 519 15.62 -17.94 -34.30
C CYS A 519 15.52 -18.63 -32.94
N SER A 520 16.43 -19.56 -32.66
CA SER A 520 16.36 -20.43 -31.49
C SER A 520 17.76 -20.85 -31.04
N ASN A 521 18.04 -20.70 -29.75
CA ASN A 521 19.13 -21.31 -29.01
C ASN A 521 18.66 -21.71 -27.60
N LEU A 522 19.56 -22.13 -26.71
CA LEU A 522 19.19 -22.59 -25.36
C LEU A 522 18.51 -21.52 -24.50
N ASP A 523 18.91 -20.25 -24.65
CA ASP A 523 18.49 -19.14 -23.78
C ASP A 523 17.61 -18.11 -24.52
N PHE A 524 17.36 -18.30 -25.81
CA PHE A 524 16.63 -17.36 -26.65
C PHE A 524 15.80 -18.06 -27.72
N LYS A 525 14.52 -17.71 -27.81
CA LYS A 525 13.63 -18.14 -28.89
C LYS A 525 12.85 -16.94 -29.41
N SER A 526 12.77 -16.77 -30.73
CA SER A 526 12.00 -15.72 -31.38
C SER A 526 11.41 -16.13 -32.73
N LEU A 527 10.29 -15.51 -33.09
CA LEU A 527 9.68 -15.59 -34.41
C LEU A 527 9.74 -14.24 -35.10
N VAL A 528 10.17 -14.24 -36.36
CA VAL A 528 10.18 -13.09 -37.25
C VAL A 528 8.98 -13.20 -38.17
N MET A 529 8.12 -12.20 -38.16
CA MET A 529 6.82 -12.16 -38.82
C MET A 529 6.73 -10.91 -39.68
N GLU A 530 5.82 -10.91 -40.64
CA GLU A 530 5.47 -9.68 -41.35
C GLU A 530 4.87 -8.67 -40.38
N PHE A 531 5.12 -7.39 -40.64
CA PHE A 531 4.64 -6.31 -39.78
C PHE A 531 3.25 -5.84 -40.19
N MET A 532 2.31 -5.90 -39.25
CA MET A 532 0.94 -5.42 -39.41
C MET A 532 0.84 -3.95 -39.00
N SER A 533 0.88 -3.04 -39.98
CA SER A 533 1.06 -1.60 -39.75
C SER A 533 -0.07 -0.92 -39.00
N ASN A 534 -1.30 -1.45 -39.08
CA ASN A 534 -2.47 -0.89 -38.41
C ASN A 534 -2.76 -1.53 -37.03
N GLY A 535 -1.90 -2.43 -36.55
CA GLY A 535 -2.00 -3.00 -35.21
C GLY A 535 -3.19 -3.96 -35.03
N SER A 536 -3.64 -4.15 -33.78
CA SER A 536 -4.72 -5.10 -33.46
C SER A 536 -6.11 -4.46 -33.51
N VAL A 537 -7.13 -5.26 -33.81
CA VAL A 537 -8.54 -4.81 -33.77
C VAL A 537 -8.93 -4.30 -32.38
N ASP A 538 -8.42 -4.93 -31.30
CA ASP A 538 -8.62 -4.45 -29.92
C ASP A 538 -8.20 -2.98 -29.74
N SER A 539 -7.06 -2.58 -30.32
CA SER A 539 -6.57 -1.20 -30.25
C SER A 539 -7.54 -0.21 -30.91
N TRP A 540 -8.16 -0.61 -32.02
CA TRP A 540 -9.14 0.19 -32.75
C TRP A 540 -10.49 0.27 -32.04
N LEU A 541 -10.88 -0.77 -31.31
CA LEU A 541 -12.12 -0.77 -30.52
C LEU A 541 -12.01 0.11 -29.29
N TYR A 542 -10.88 0.13 -28.57
CA TYR A 542 -10.84 0.72 -27.22
C TYR A 542 -10.00 1.98 -27.08
N SER A 543 -9.30 2.42 -28.12
CA SER A 543 -8.56 3.69 -28.09
C SER A 543 -9.49 4.87 -28.41
N ASN A 544 -9.30 6.00 -27.71
CA ASN A 544 -10.11 7.21 -27.89
C ASN A 544 -9.88 7.95 -29.24
N ASN A 545 -8.86 7.56 -30.01
CA ASN A 545 -8.41 8.26 -31.23
C ASN A 545 -8.72 7.50 -32.53
N TYR A 546 -9.32 6.31 -32.46
CA TYR A 546 -9.60 5.45 -33.60
C TYR A 546 -11.06 5.02 -33.59
N CYS A 547 -11.68 4.87 -34.75
CA CYS A 547 -13.05 4.37 -34.88
C CYS A 547 -13.18 3.52 -36.15
N LEU A 548 -13.70 2.31 -36.00
CA LEU A 548 -14.06 1.44 -37.14
C LEU A 548 -15.51 1.70 -37.53
N SER A 549 -15.72 2.04 -38.81
CA SER A 549 -17.04 2.06 -39.43
C SER A 549 -17.70 0.69 -39.42
N PHE A 550 -19.02 0.66 -39.60
CA PHE A 550 -19.79 -0.58 -39.72
C PHE A 550 -19.22 -1.52 -40.79
N LEU A 551 -18.93 -1.00 -41.99
CA LEU A 551 -18.45 -1.81 -43.11
C LEU A 551 -17.03 -2.35 -42.85
N GLN A 552 -16.17 -1.58 -42.19
CA GLN A 552 -14.84 -2.06 -41.78
C GLN A 552 -14.94 -3.18 -40.76
N ARG A 553 -15.80 -3.05 -39.73
CA ARG A 553 -16.05 -4.13 -38.76
C ARG A 553 -16.54 -5.40 -39.45
N LEU A 554 -17.46 -5.26 -40.41
CA LEU A 554 -17.98 -6.40 -41.17
C LEU A 554 -16.92 -7.07 -42.04
N ASN A 555 -16.07 -6.29 -42.72
CA ASN A 555 -14.96 -6.82 -43.52
C ASN A 555 -13.94 -7.58 -42.65
N ILE A 556 -13.56 -6.99 -41.51
CA ILE A 556 -12.64 -7.60 -40.55
C ILE A 556 -13.16 -8.97 -40.08
N MET A 557 -14.47 -9.08 -39.80
CA MET A 557 -15.08 -10.34 -39.39
C MET A 557 -15.11 -11.37 -40.54
N ILE A 558 -15.43 -10.96 -41.77
CA ILE A 558 -15.36 -11.85 -42.94
C ILE A 558 -13.95 -12.40 -43.16
N ASP A 559 -12.94 -11.54 -43.04
CA ASP A 559 -11.53 -11.91 -43.17
C ASP A 559 -11.10 -12.89 -42.07
N ALA A 560 -11.45 -12.61 -40.81
CA ALA A 560 -11.17 -13.49 -39.68
C ALA A 560 -11.91 -14.84 -39.77
N ALA A 561 -13.12 -14.88 -40.30
CA ALA A 561 -13.85 -16.13 -40.52
C ALA A 561 -13.18 -17.02 -41.59
N SER A 562 -12.59 -16.38 -42.60
CA SER A 562 -11.93 -17.07 -43.71
C SER A 562 -10.68 -17.86 -43.28
N SER A 563 -10.10 -17.55 -42.11
CA SER A 563 -8.94 -18.26 -41.55
C SER A 563 -9.27 -19.40 -40.59
N ILE A 564 -10.54 -19.67 -40.29
CA ILE A 564 -11.01 -20.70 -39.33
C ILE A 564 -10.91 -22.19 -39.79
N PRO A 565 -10.45 -22.58 -41.00
CA PRO A 565 -10.19 -24.00 -41.28
C PRO A 565 -9.15 -24.67 -40.36
N VAL A 566 -8.46 -23.89 -39.52
CA VAL A 566 -7.46 -24.32 -38.54
C VAL A 566 -7.99 -24.09 -37.12
N VAL A 567 -7.77 -25.05 -36.22
CA VAL A 567 -8.14 -24.90 -34.80
C VAL A 567 -7.12 -24.01 -34.07
N HIS A 568 -7.50 -22.76 -33.83
CA HIS A 568 -6.70 -21.70 -33.21
C HIS A 568 -6.74 -21.72 -31.68
N CYS A 569 -7.90 -22.01 -31.08
CA CYS A 569 -8.12 -22.07 -29.62
C CYS A 569 -8.05 -20.73 -28.84
N ASP A 570 -7.78 -19.58 -29.47
CA ASP A 570 -7.69 -18.27 -28.78
C ASP A 570 -8.12 -17.11 -29.68
N LEU A 571 -9.25 -17.24 -30.37
CA LEU A 571 -9.79 -16.16 -31.20
C LEU A 571 -10.37 -15.04 -30.34
N LYS A 572 -9.79 -13.84 -30.46
CA LYS A 572 -10.20 -12.60 -29.77
C LYS A 572 -9.67 -11.36 -30.52
N PRO A 573 -10.21 -10.15 -30.31
CA PRO A 573 -9.80 -8.96 -31.06
C PRO A 573 -8.31 -8.59 -30.98
N SER A 574 -7.61 -8.95 -29.90
CA SER A 574 -6.18 -8.67 -29.76
C SER A 574 -5.29 -9.57 -30.62
N ASN A 575 -5.81 -10.73 -31.05
CA ASN A 575 -5.13 -11.69 -31.91
C ASN A 575 -5.46 -11.50 -33.40
N VAL A 576 -6.34 -10.55 -33.74
CA VAL A 576 -6.65 -10.15 -35.11
C VAL A 576 -5.91 -8.85 -35.42
N LEU A 577 -4.96 -8.90 -36.35
CA LEU A 577 -4.12 -7.77 -36.75
C LEU A 577 -4.54 -7.23 -38.12
N LEU A 578 -4.26 -5.95 -38.37
CA LEU A 578 -4.64 -5.24 -39.58
C LEU A 578 -3.39 -4.81 -40.37
N ASP A 579 -3.36 -5.16 -41.65
CA ASP A 579 -2.33 -4.68 -42.58
C ASP A 579 -2.60 -3.24 -43.05
N GLU A 580 -1.74 -2.72 -43.92
CA GLU A 580 -1.83 -1.36 -44.48
C GLU A 580 -3.15 -1.06 -45.18
N ASN A 581 -3.85 -2.09 -45.69
CA ASN A 581 -5.11 -1.99 -46.42
C ASN A 581 -6.34 -2.27 -45.53
N MET A 582 -6.16 -2.38 -44.21
CA MET A 582 -7.20 -2.76 -43.24
C MET A 582 -7.77 -4.16 -43.46
N VAL A 583 -7.03 -5.05 -44.11
CA VAL A 583 -7.39 -6.47 -44.23
C VAL A 583 -6.99 -7.17 -42.94
N ALA A 584 -7.88 -8.03 -42.43
CA ALA A 584 -7.62 -8.71 -41.17
C ALA A 584 -6.83 -10.02 -41.34
N HIS A 585 -5.87 -10.20 -40.44
CA HIS A 585 -4.99 -11.35 -40.37
C HIS A 585 -4.98 -11.91 -38.95
N VAL A 586 -5.33 -13.18 -38.81
CA VAL A 586 -5.31 -13.86 -37.50
C VAL A 586 -3.88 -14.27 -37.13
N SER A 587 -3.53 -14.07 -35.87
CA SER A 587 -2.18 -14.20 -35.31
C SER A 587 -2.21 -14.95 -33.96
N ASP A 588 -1.03 -15.30 -33.43
CA ASP A 588 -0.85 -15.91 -32.11
C ASP A 588 -1.38 -17.35 -31.97
N PHE A 589 -0.78 -18.26 -32.75
CA PHE A 589 -1.06 -19.70 -32.73
C PHE A 589 -0.37 -20.45 -31.57
N GLY A 590 0.03 -19.73 -30.51
CA GLY A 590 0.83 -20.24 -29.38
C GLY A 590 0.25 -21.44 -28.63
N ILE A 591 -1.05 -21.69 -28.80
CA ILE A 591 -1.78 -22.84 -28.24
C ILE A 591 -2.60 -23.60 -29.29
N ALA A 592 -2.38 -23.32 -30.58
CA ALA A 592 -3.10 -23.94 -31.67
C ALA A 592 -2.74 -25.43 -31.83
N LYS A 593 -3.64 -26.20 -32.42
CA LYS A 593 -3.42 -27.62 -32.70
C LYS A 593 -3.76 -27.97 -34.14
N LEU A 594 -2.84 -28.68 -34.80
CA LEU A 594 -3.09 -29.31 -36.08
C LEU A 594 -3.90 -30.59 -35.83
N MET A 595 -5.00 -30.78 -36.57
CA MET A 595 -5.81 -31.98 -36.53
C MET A 595 -5.39 -32.94 -37.64
N ASP A 596 -5.29 -34.23 -37.32
CA ASP A 596 -5.09 -35.29 -38.32
C ASP A 596 -6.37 -35.49 -39.15
N GLU A 597 -6.23 -35.91 -40.42
CA GLU A 597 -7.38 -36.20 -41.29
C GLU A 597 -8.33 -37.23 -40.62
N GLY A 598 -9.56 -36.80 -40.32
CA GLY A 598 -10.61 -37.63 -39.72
C GLY A 598 -10.86 -37.43 -38.21
N GLN A 599 -10.09 -36.58 -37.51
CA GLN A 599 -10.35 -36.24 -36.11
C GLN A 599 -11.26 -35.00 -35.98
N SER A 600 -12.31 -35.09 -35.14
CA SER A 600 -13.24 -33.97 -34.88
C SER A 600 -12.86 -33.12 -33.66
N GLU A 601 -12.08 -33.66 -32.73
CA GLU A 601 -11.74 -33.04 -31.43
C GLU A 601 -10.35 -33.49 -30.94
N THR A 602 -9.63 -32.63 -30.20
CA THR A 602 -8.37 -32.98 -29.50
C THR A 602 -8.33 -32.38 -28.08
N HIS A 603 -7.37 -32.75 -27.22
CA HIS A 603 -7.31 -32.29 -25.80
C HIS A 603 -6.12 -31.37 -25.54
N THR A 604 -6.28 -30.29 -24.78
CA THR A 604 -5.23 -29.34 -24.35
C THR A 604 -5.11 -29.23 -22.83
N GLN A 605 -3.90 -28.98 -22.33
CA GLN A 605 -3.63 -28.67 -20.92
C GLN A 605 -3.69 -27.15 -20.63
N THR A 606 -3.63 -26.31 -21.67
CA THR A 606 -3.64 -24.84 -21.54
C THR A 606 -5.05 -24.30 -21.77
N LEU A 607 -5.60 -23.54 -20.81
CA LEU A 607 -6.93 -22.93 -20.89
C LEU A 607 -6.91 -21.69 -21.79
N ALA A 608 -7.97 -21.50 -22.60
CA ALA A 608 -8.15 -20.31 -23.44
C ALA A 608 -8.56 -19.07 -22.61
N THR A 609 -8.63 -17.91 -23.26
CA THR A 609 -8.95 -16.62 -22.61
C THR A 609 -10.36 -16.60 -21.98
N ILE A 610 -10.45 -16.14 -20.73
CA ILE A 610 -11.72 -15.99 -19.98
C ILE A 610 -12.68 -15.09 -20.76
N GLY A 611 -13.95 -15.51 -20.88
CA GLY A 611 -15.01 -14.76 -21.57
C GLY A 611 -15.29 -15.21 -23.01
N TYR A 612 -14.33 -15.80 -23.71
CA TYR A 612 -14.50 -16.30 -25.09
C TYR A 612 -14.72 -17.82 -25.15
N LEU A 613 -14.54 -18.51 -24.02
CA LEU A 613 -14.49 -19.96 -23.94
C LEU A 613 -15.89 -20.59 -23.98
N ALA A 614 -16.06 -21.59 -24.85
CA ALA A 614 -17.32 -22.32 -24.96
C ALA A 614 -17.60 -23.19 -23.69
N PRO A 615 -18.84 -23.21 -23.16
CA PRO A 615 -19.18 -23.86 -21.89
C PRO A 615 -18.81 -25.35 -21.77
N LYS A 616 -18.99 -26.14 -22.84
CA LYS A 616 -18.64 -27.58 -22.88
C LYS A 616 -17.15 -27.86 -23.05
N TYR A 617 -16.37 -26.91 -23.58
CA TYR A 617 -14.97 -27.11 -23.98
C TYR A 617 -13.99 -26.63 -22.89
N GLY A 618 -14.37 -25.61 -22.12
CA GLY A 618 -13.54 -25.05 -21.07
C GLY A 618 -13.33 -25.93 -19.83
N SER A 619 -14.31 -26.74 -19.46
CA SER A 619 -14.25 -27.59 -18.25
C SER A 619 -13.56 -28.95 -18.48
N LYS A 620 -13.41 -29.38 -19.73
CA LYS A 620 -12.82 -30.68 -20.11
C LYS A 620 -11.52 -30.58 -20.93
N GLY A 621 -11.08 -29.36 -21.27
CA GLY A 621 -9.85 -29.12 -22.06
C GLY A 621 -9.94 -29.63 -23.49
N ILE A 622 -11.14 -29.74 -24.07
CA ILE A 622 -11.36 -30.20 -25.44
C ILE A 622 -11.23 -29.00 -26.40
N VAL A 623 -10.59 -29.17 -27.56
CA VAL A 623 -10.47 -28.14 -28.61
C VAL A 623 -10.99 -28.66 -29.94
N SER A 624 -11.74 -27.81 -30.65
CA SER A 624 -12.35 -28.14 -31.94
C SER A 624 -12.61 -26.88 -32.77
N VAL A 625 -12.81 -27.06 -34.09
CA VAL A 625 -13.27 -25.98 -34.98
C VAL A 625 -14.57 -25.36 -34.47
N LYS A 626 -15.46 -26.17 -33.87
CA LYS A 626 -16.71 -25.69 -33.27
C LYS A 626 -16.47 -24.85 -32.01
N GLY A 627 -15.38 -25.08 -31.28
CA GLY A 627 -14.93 -24.20 -30.20
C GLY A 627 -14.49 -22.82 -30.70
N ASP A 628 -13.78 -22.77 -31.82
CA ASP A 628 -13.39 -21.51 -32.47
C ASP A 628 -14.60 -20.75 -33.04
N VAL A 629 -15.56 -21.45 -33.62
CA VAL A 629 -16.84 -20.84 -34.06
C VAL A 629 -17.54 -20.13 -32.89
N TYR A 630 -17.54 -20.72 -31.69
CA TYR A 630 -18.10 -20.07 -30.50
C TYR A 630 -17.32 -18.81 -30.13
N SER A 631 -15.98 -18.91 -30.06
CA SER A 631 -15.11 -17.76 -29.73
C SER A 631 -15.28 -16.62 -30.74
N TYR A 632 -15.42 -16.97 -32.02
CA TYR A 632 -15.72 -16.05 -33.12
C TYR A 632 -17.08 -15.36 -32.94
N GLY A 633 -18.11 -16.09 -32.46
CA GLY A 633 -19.41 -15.51 -32.14
C GLY A 633 -19.34 -14.46 -31.03
N ILE A 634 -18.58 -14.73 -29.96
CA ILE A 634 -18.33 -13.75 -28.89
C ILE A 634 -17.56 -12.53 -29.43
N MET A 635 -16.54 -12.75 -30.25
CA MET A 635 -15.79 -11.66 -30.91
C MET A 635 -16.69 -10.81 -31.82
N LEU A 636 -17.62 -11.43 -32.57
CA LEU A 636 -18.60 -10.72 -33.40
C LEU A 636 -19.50 -9.82 -32.56
N MET A 637 -19.94 -10.30 -31.40
CA MET A 637 -20.71 -9.50 -30.44
C MET A 637 -19.89 -8.33 -29.87
N GLU A 638 -18.67 -8.60 -29.42
CA GLU A 638 -17.78 -7.59 -28.85
C GLU A 638 -17.48 -6.46 -29.85
N ILE A 639 -17.17 -6.80 -31.11
CA ILE A 639 -16.83 -5.80 -32.12
C ILE A 639 -18.00 -4.86 -32.40
N PHE A 640 -19.24 -5.34 -32.41
CA PHE A 640 -20.41 -4.53 -32.76
C PHE A 640 -21.09 -3.83 -31.56
N THR A 641 -20.81 -4.29 -30.34
CA THR A 641 -21.28 -3.64 -29.10
C THR A 641 -20.22 -2.75 -28.46
N ARG A 642 -18.94 -2.96 -28.79
CA ARG A 642 -17.78 -2.36 -28.10
C ARG A 642 -17.76 -2.65 -26.59
N LYS A 643 -18.31 -3.81 -26.18
CA LYS A 643 -18.33 -4.30 -24.79
C LYS A 643 -17.46 -5.54 -24.65
N ARG A 644 -16.51 -5.52 -23.72
CA ARG A 644 -15.65 -6.69 -23.50
C ARG A 644 -16.47 -7.76 -22.78
N PRO A 645 -16.32 -9.06 -23.11
CA PRO A 645 -16.95 -10.14 -22.35
C PRO A 645 -16.58 -10.16 -20.86
N THR A 646 -15.53 -9.44 -20.47
CA THR A 646 -15.01 -9.29 -19.11
C THR A 646 -15.32 -7.94 -18.46
N ASP A 647 -16.15 -7.09 -19.07
CA ASP A 647 -16.56 -5.81 -18.45
C ASP A 647 -17.30 -6.07 -17.12
N ASP A 648 -17.11 -5.19 -16.12
CA ASP A 648 -17.67 -5.32 -14.76
C ASP A 648 -19.19 -5.52 -14.72
N MET A 649 -19.90 -5.15 -15.80
CA MET A 649 -21.35 -5.36 -15.91
C MET A 649 -21.75 -6.84 -16.11
N PHE A 650 -20.82 -7.70 -16.54
CA PHE A 650 -21.05 -9.11 -16.77
C PHE A 650 -20.60 -9.93 -15.55
N VAL A 651 -21.51 -10.06 -14.59
CA VAL A 651 -21.31 -10.82 -13.34
C VAL A 651 -22.41 -11.86 -13.14
N ALA A 652 -22.09 -12.93 -12.43
CA ALA A 652 -22.98 -14.06 -12.15
C ALA A 652 -23.57 -14.70 -13.44
N GLU A 653 -24.87 -14.63 -13.66
CA GLU A 653 -25.57 -15.24 -14.81
C GLU A 653 -25.65 -14.32 -16.05
N LEU A 654 -25.25 -13.04 -15.90
CA LEU A 654 -25.25 -12.09 -17.01
C LEU A 654 -23.90 -12.12 -17.74
N SER A 655 -23.94 -12.55 -19.00
CA SER A 655 -22.81 -12.63 -19.93
C SER A 655 -23.11 -11.80 -21.17
N LEU A 656 -22.09 -11.49 -21.99
CA LEU A 656 -22.30 -10.80 -23.26
C LEU A 656 -23.34 -11.50 -24.16
N LYS A 657 -23.30 -12.85 -24.19
CA LYS A 657 -24.28 -13.69 -24.89
C LYS A 657 -25.70 -13.49 -24.33
N THR A 658 -25.87 -13.63 -23.01
CA THR A 658 -27.21 -13.57 -22.39
C THR A 658 -27.80 -12.15 -22.44
N TRP A 659 -26.95 -11.13 -22.30
CA TRP A 659 -27.33 -9.72 -22.48
C TRP A 659 -27.85 -9.44 -23.89
N ILE A 660 -27.10 -9.82 -24.93
CA ILE A 660 -27.54 -9.64 -26.32
C ILE A 660 -28.83 -10.44 -26.59
N SER A 661 -28.90 -11.69 -26.14
CA SER A 661 -30.09 -12.53 -26.35
C SER A 661 -31.36 -11.94 -25.72
N GLY A 662 -31.24 -11.30 -24.55
CA GLY A 662 -32.36 -10.63 -23.88
C GLY A 662 -32.74 -9.28 -24.51
N SER A 663 -31.81 -8.61 -25.19
CA SER A 663 -32.04 -7.29 -25.79
C SER A 663 -32.55 -7.32 -27.23
N LEU A 664 -32.29 -8.40 -27.99
CA LEU A 664 -32.75 -8.54 -29.39
C LEU A 664 -34.26 -8.29 -29.59
N PRO A 665 -35.16 -8.75 -28.70
CA PRO A 665 -36.61 -8.57 -28.89
C PRO A 665 -37.12 -7.14 -28.64
N ASN A 666 -36.37 -6.30 -27.91
CA ASN A 666 -36.92 -5.07 -27.31
C ASN A 666 -36.16 -3.77 -27.68
N SER A 667 -34.83 -3.78 -27.80
CA SER A 667 -34.06 -2.55 -28.05
C SER A 667 -32.63 -2.80 -28.55
N ILE A 668 -32.47 -3.10 -29.85
CA ILE A 668 -31.16 -3.30 -30.51
C ILE A 668 -30.22 -2.08 -30.37
N MET A 669 -30.81 -0.89 -30.27
CA MET A 669 -30.09 0.38 -30.18
C MET A 669 -29.37 0.54 -28.82
N GLU A 670 -29.85 -0.11 -27.77
CA GLU A 670 -29.23 -0.05 -26.43
C GLU A 670 -27.95 -0.88 -26.31
N VAL A 671 -27.79 -1.89 -27.17
CA VAL A 671 -26.63 -2.78 -27.14
C VAL A 671 -25.59 -2.42 -28.20
N MET A 672 -25.98 -1.69 -29.24
CA MET A 672 -25.08 -1.28 -30.32
C MET A 672 -24.08 -0.22 -29.86
N ASP A 673 -22.87 -0.25 -30.42
CA ASP A 673 -21.89 0.82 -30.22
C ASP A 673 -22.45 2.17 -30.68
N SER A 674 -22.52 3.12 -29.74
CA SER A 674 -22.98 4.50 -30.00
C SER A 674 -22.25 5.22 -31.13
N ASN A 675 -20.99 4.85 -31.41
CA ASN A 675 -20.22 5.41 -32.53
C ASN A 675 -20.75 4.95 -33.90
N LEU A 676 -21.47 3.84 -33.97
CA LEU A 676 -22.16 3.39 -35.19
C LEU A 676 -23.48 4.16 -35.42
N VAL A 677 -24.09 4.67 -34.35
CA VAL A 677 -25.36 5.43 -34.38
C VAL A 677 -25.15 6.87 -34.88
N GLN A 678 -24.03 7.51 -34.53
CA GLN A 678 -23.78 8.93 -34.85
C GLN A 678 -23.44 9.20 -36.34
N ILE A 679 -23.19 8.17 -37.14
CA ILE A 679 -22.66 8.33 -38.52
C ILE A 679 -23.78 8.35 -39.58
N THR A 680 -24.97 7.80 -39.30
CA THR A 680 -26.04 7.63 -40.30
C THR A 680 -27.25 8.50 -39.95
N GLY A 681 -27.14 9.81 -40.20
CA GLY A 681 -28.20 10.80 -39.89
C GLY A 681 -29.56 10.58 -40.58
N ASP A 682 -29.65 9.70 -41.59
CA ASP A 682 -30.90 9.46 -42.34
C ASP A 682 -31.21 7.95 -42.63
N GLN A 683 -30.49 6.97 -42.03
CA GLN A 683 -30.66 5.52 -42.33
C GLN A 683 -30.68 4.60 -41.09
N ILE A 684 -31.32 5.04 -39.99
CA ILE A 684 -31.29 4.34 -38.69
C ILE A 684 -32.06 3.00 -38.69
N ASP A 685 -33.12 2.86 -39.48
CA ASP A 685 -33.91 1.61 -39.55
C ASP A 685 -33.17 0.49 -40.30
N ASP A 686 -32.39 0.86 -41.33
CA ASP A 686 -31.58 -0.09 -42.09
C ASP A 686 -30.44 -0.66 -41.23
N ILE A 687 -29.71 0.18 -40.49
CA ILE A 687 -28.60 -0.31 -39.65
C ILE A 687 -29.10 -1.25 -38.55
N SER A 688 -30.27 -0.99 -37.96
CA SER A 688 -30.92 -1.84 -36.94
C SER A 688 -31.25 -3.23 -37.47
N THR A 689 -31.72 -3.31 -38.72
CA THR A 689 -32.03 -4.58 -39.39
C THR A 689 -30.76 -5.39 -39.66
N HIS A 690 -29.69 -4.72 -40.12
CA HIS A 690 -28.39 -5.37 -40.33
C HIS A 690 -27.76 -5.83 -39.01
N MET A 691 -27.82 -5.01 -37.96
CA MET A 691 -27.34 -5.37 -36.61
C MET A 691 -28.08 -6.54 -36.01
N SER A 692 -29.41 -6.60 -36.16
CA SER A 692 -30.20 -7.75 -35.72
C SER A 692 -29.75 -9.03 -36.41
N SER A 693 -29.51 -8.96 -37.73
CA SER A 693 -28.99 -10.10 -38.51
C SER A 693 -27.60 -10.54 -38.04
N ILE A 694 -26.72 -9.58 -37.71
CA ILE A 694 -25.37 -9.86 -37.18
C ILE A 694 -25.44 -10.56 -35.81
N PHE A 695 -26.25 -10.06 -34.87
CA PHE A 695 -26.34 -10.68 -33.56
C PHE A 695 -27.09 -12.00 -33.56
N SER A 696 -28.10 -12.18 -34.42
CA SER A 696 -28.72 -13.50 -34.62
C SER A 696 -27.68 -14.52 -35.12
N LEU A 697 -26.83 -14.13 -36.08
CA LEU A 697 -25.74 -14.98 -36.55
C LEU A 697 -24.73 -15.28 -35.42
N ALA A 698 -24.36 -14.25 -34.65
CA ALA A 698 -23.44 -14.42 -33.52
C ALA A 698 -24.01 -15.38 -32.45
N LEU A 699 -25.31 -15.32 -32.16
CA LEU A 699 -25.97 -16.24 -31.25
C LEU A 699 -25.97 -17.68 -31.78
N SER A 700 -26.18 -17.87 -33.10
CA SER A 700 -26.08 -19.20 -33.74
C SER A 700 -24.64 -19.77 -33.70
N CYS A 701 -23.62 -18.92 -33.70
CA CYS A 701 -22.23 -19.34 -33.45
C CYS A 701 -22.02 -19.79 -31.98
N CYS A 702 -22.74 -19.17 -31.05
CA CYS A 702 -22.62 -19.36 -29.61
C CYS A 702 -23.60 -20.39 -29.01
N GLU A 703 -24.16 -21.29 -29.81
CA GLU A 703 -25.01 -22.38 -29.31
C GLU A 703 -24.27 -23.27 -28.31
N ASP A 704 -24.95 -23.71 -27.24
CA ASP A 704 -24.30 -24.47 -26.18
C ASP A 704 -23.89 -25.87 -26.66
N SER A 705 -24.67 -26.47 -27.59
CA SER A 705 -24.31 -27.73 -28.24
C SER A 705 -23.44 -27.50 -29.48
N PRO A 706 -22.28 -28.18 -29.61
CA PRO A 706 -21.41 -28.07 -30.78
C PRO A 706 -22.08 -28.36 -32.12
N GLU A 707 -23.01 -29.32 -32.12
CA GLU A 707 -23.72 -29.80 -33.31
C GLU A 707 -24.76 -28.78 -33.79
N ALA A 708 -25.30 -27.98 -32.86
CA ALA A 708 -26.26 -26.92 -33.14
C ALA A 708 -25.58 -25.63 -33.66
N ARG A 709 -24.27 -25.47 -33.45
CA ARG A 709 -23.53 -24.31 -33.95
C ARG A 709 -23.49 -24.33 -35.47
N ILE A 710 -23.70 -23.17 -36.06
CA ILE A 710 -23.51 -22.96 -37.50
C ILE A 710 -22.08 -23.34 -37.94
N ASN A 711 -21.89 -23.73 -39.20
CA ASN A 711 -20.54 -23.99 -39.72
C ASN A 711 -19.91 -22.69 -40.26
N THR A 712 -18.58 -22.64 -40.33
CA THR A 712 -17.85 -21.45 -40.75
C THR A 712 -18.21 -21.00 -42.18
N ALA A 713 -18.47 -21.93 -43.10
CA ALA A 713 -18.83 -21.58 -44.47
C ALA A 713 -20.16 -20.81 -44.53
N ASP A 714 -21.14 -21.22 -43.74
CA ASP A 714 -22.44 -20.56 -43.62
C ASP A 714 -22.33 -19.22 -42.87
N VAL A 715 -21.42 -19.09 -41.90
CA VAL A 715 -21.09 -17.81 -41.26
C VAL A 715 -20.57 -16.81 -42.29
N ILE A 716 -19.59 -17.22 -43.11
CA ILE A 716 -19.02 -16.38 -44.18
C ILE A 716 -20.12 -15.99 -45.18
N ALA A 717 -20.92 -16.96 -45.65
CA ALA A 717 -22.01 -16.71 -46.58
C ALA A 717 -23.03 -15.70 -46.03
N SER A 718 -23.37 -15.81 -44.73
CA SER A 718 -24.30 -14.91 -44.05
C SER A 718 -23.74 -13.49 -43.94
N LEU A 719 -22.47 -13.33 -43.57
CA LEU A 719 -21.82 -12.01 -43.48
C LEU A 719 -21.66 -11.36 -44.86
N ILE A 720 -21.33 -12.13 -45.89
CA ILE A 720 -21.28 -11.63 -47.28
C ILE A 720 -22.66 -11.15 -47.74
N LYS A 721 -23.73 -11.88 -47.39
CA LYS A 721 -25.11 -11.48 -47.69
C LYS A 721 -25.47 -10.17 -46.99
N ILE A 722 -25.14 -10.02 -45.71
CA ILE A 722 -25.34 -8.77 -44.95
C ILE A 722 -24.55 -7.62 -45.61
N LYS A 723 -23.28 -7.86 -45.99
CA LYS A 723 -22.44 -6.87 -46.67
C LYS A 723 -23.04 -6.40 -48.00
N ALA A 724 -23.60 -7.32 -48.79
CA ALA A 724 -24.24 -7.00 -50.06
C ALA A 724 -25.48 -6.12 -49.87
N LEU A 725 -26.29 -6.38 -48.83
CA LEU A 725 -27.45 -5.55 -48.49
C LEU A 725 -27.03 -4.13 -48.09
N VAL A 726 -26.00 -4.01 -47.24
CA VAL A 726 -25.45 -2.70 -46.80
C VAL A 726 -24.88 -1.90 -47.97
N LEU A 727 -24.23 -2.56 -48.94
CA LEU A 727 -23.68 -1.88 -50.13
C LEU A 727 -24.77 -1.55 -51.18
N GLY A 728 -25.85 -2.32 -51.22
CA GLY A 728 -27.01 -2.07 -52.08
C GLY A 728 -27.86 -0.89 -51.61
N ALA A 729 -28.03 -0.73 -50.29
CA ALA A 729 -28.77 0.40 -49.69
C ALA A 729 -28.06 1.75 -49.86
N ASN A 730 -26.74 1.75 -50.07
CA ASN A 730 -25.92 2.96 -50.31
C ASN A 730 -25.83 3.41 -51.78
N ARG A 731 -26.57 2.75 -52.69
CA ARG A 731 -26.57 3.06 -54.15
C ARG A 731 -27.90 3.63 -54.68
N VAL A 732 -28.77 4.14 -53.80
CA VAL A 732 -30.04 4.80 -54.16
C VAL A 732 -29.97 6.28 -53.84
#